data_AF-A0AB39WV16-F1
#
_entry.id   AF-A0AB39WV16-F1
#
_cell.length_a   1.000
_cell.length_b   1.000
_cell.length_c   1.000
_cell.angle_alpha   90.00
_cell.angle_beta   90.00
_cell.angle_gamma   90.00
#
_symmetry.space_group_name_H-M   'P 1'
#
loop_
_entity.id
_entity.type
_entity.pdbx_description
1 polymer ?
#
loop_
_entity_poly.entity_id
_entity_poly.type
_entity_poly.pdbx_seq_one_letter_code
_entity_poly.pdbx_strand_id
1 'polypeptide(L)'
;MANNTGNPIGSTAAKDLSDNAENLDKFANGDDYEYDDRLGRSRKSLKWIEDAALAIPAIDAALRSEQQAERSESQAERSEQQAEQSRVEAERSAAAKVEAEAARDTFNLNIGRKADIAEGLRDTVSGQSFTVLAPDAADYIIEYKNNAGTALEMKRYPSAQGVPKTGVEGVYNLINPSAQVTSGVGLNGSNDYTGVATAKSLAIRVTAGQPIIIYNPSGNYSAGGGYGAAFFSDLPSASNKVAAFNGTTQTNLAGLTYRADVVPVGAKYLVLNTEFQGVQHNWFAAYDTVFTRAVAFDAVVARMDGQQVFDRKLNRQFVAAFSAVEGAENLYSSSGLLVGYLSSTGGVRRDNAAWRYVKIPVVEGRVYALYTGSSAWNFPVMGSYGVAGSDPAASGAMATLVATTDSFVRTFTVPKEQGITHFYFNVFIKPPGGDIDFTASLIIREGTTVPVRVLPYEPTLPKVNGLPVKDSKARSALIELSAAISQRTGRYNLLNPAAPVAVDLGLNGQANYGALATGRSLAIPVTEGMPVVIHNPAGNYLAYSGYGAAFFSEVPTNNSTKIRNFSDPLITTPTLINSAGLTYRRDVVPAGAKYLVLNTEYQGTDHQWFVAYDTGFTAPEAYATAMAEVAGVPIIDREAQVKLAELGRGVPSRFTGKKVFYFGDSITEGGGGGYPSYTNRITEILQCQGTNYASSGAWSSRLVGIVTNLDPRDGTAKKVTPDYTDVAAVTIMIGSNDAGTTAAGINGSLASIPTQRIQDLPFTTAGGVLVSTPDEYWALFPNTYYGNLSLCIEYVKWKNPLTVIYLISATHREPSIVPMDAVVVAMTAIARFYSVQYFNATHECGVDFKNIRTYSYDGLHPNEQGVERIGKYVGYRILHS
;
A
#
# COMPACT_ATOMS: atom_id res chain seq x y z
N MET A 1 -5.89 69.23 41.46
CA MET A 1 -6.62 67.97 41.66
C MET A 1 -6.80 67.78 43.15
N ALA A 2 -8.00 68.04 43.69
CA ALA A 2 -8.20 68.21 45.14
C ALA A 2 -8.42 66.90 45.93
N ASN A 3 -8.55 65.74 45.25
CA ASN A 3 -9.07 64.52 45.90
C ASN A 3 -8.18 63.27 45.81
N ASN A 4 -7.00 63.29 45.17
CA ASN A 4 -6.08 62.14 45.24
C ASN A 4 -5.37 62.09 46.61
N THR A 5 -6.00 61.42 47.58
CA THR A 5 -5.52 61.33 48.97
C THR A 5 -4.38 60.32 49.17
N GLY A 6 -4.06 59.49 48.17
CA GLY A 6 -3.06 58.42 48.28
C GLY A 6 -3.46 57.25 49.21
N ASN A 7 -4.70 57.21 49.71
CA ASN A 7 -5.16 56.15 50.59
C ASN A 7 -5.34 54.79 49.85
N PRO A 8 -5.24 53.63 50.53
CA PRO A 8 -5.37 52.30 49.92
C PRO A 8 -6.82 51.96 49.55
N ILE A 9 -7.05 51.29 48.39
CA ILE A 9 -8.38 50.86 47.86
C ILE A 9 -9.24 50.24 48.98
N GLY A 10 -10.48 50.74 49.14
CA GLY A 10 -11.37 50.36 50.25
C GLY A 10 -11.44 51.37 51.41
N SER A 11 -10.72 52.49 51.32
CA SER A 11 -10.83 53.60 52.29
C SER A 11 -12.25 54.17 52.36
N THR A 12 -12.77 54.30 53.59
CA THR A 12 -14.08 54.89 53.89
C THR A 12 -14.04 56.39 54.12
N ALA A 13 -12.87 57.02 53.93
CA ALA A 13 -12.74 58.46 54.07
C ALA A 13 -13.64 59.17 53.05
N ALA A 14 -14.40 60.18 53.51
CA ALA A 14 -15.39 60.87 52.68
C ALA A 14 -14.81 61.48 51.38
N LYS A 15 -13.52 61.86 51.39
CA LYS A 15 -12.80 62.37 50.21
C LYS A 15 -12.50 61.29 49.16
N ASP A 16 -12.39 60.02 49.57
CA ASP A 16 -12.04 58.89 48.69
C ASP A 16 -13.29 58.27 48.04
N LEU A 17 -14.48 58.55 48.58
CA LEU A 17 -15.74 58.07 48.04
C LEU A 17 -16.00 58.62 46.63
N SER A 18 -15.61 59.87 46.36
CA SER A 18 -15.75 60.48 45.04
C SER A 18 -14.87 59.79 43.99
N ASP A 19 -13.59 59.58 44.30
CA ASP A 19 -12.63 58.93 43.39
C ASP A 19 -12.95 57.45 43.18
N ASN A 20 -13.46 56.77 44.22
CA ASN A 20 -13.93 55.39 44.10
C ASN A 20 -15.19 55.30 43.24
N ALA A 21 -16.12 56.26 43.36
CA ALA A 21 -17.31 56.33 42.53
C ALA A 21 -16.97 56.60 41.05
N GLU A 22 -16.05 57.54 40.77
CA GLU A 22 -15.59 57.83 39.41
C GLU A 22 -14.87 56.63 38.77
N ASN A 23 -14.00 55.94 39.52
CA ASN A 23 -13.32 54.74 39.03
C ASN A 23 -14.29 53.56 38.82
N LEU A 24 -15.31 53.42 39.65
CA LEU A 24 -16.35 52.41 39.46
C LEU A 24 -17.19 52.71 38.22
N ASP A 25 -17.51 53.98 37.98
CA ASP A 25 -18.24 54.41 36.80
C ASP A 25 -17.43 54.17 35.51
N LYS A 26 -16.13 54.53 35.51
CA LYS A 26 -15.21 54.19 34.40
C LYS A 26 -15.06 52.69 34.17
N PHE A 27 -15.04 51.90 35.24
CA PHE A 27 -15.00 50.44 35.14
C PHE A 27 -16.28 49.87 34.52
N ALA A 28 -17.45 50.26 35.03
CA ALA A 28 -18.72 49.62 34.71
C ALA A 28 -19.41 50.20 33.47
N ASN A 29 -19.31 51.51 33.26
CA ASN A 29 -20.07 52.25 32.24
C ASN A 29 -19.17 53.00 31.24
N GLY A 30 -17.85 53.01 31.44
CA GLY A 30 -16.92 53.70 30.54
C GLY A 30 -16.76 52.98 29.20
N ASP A 31 -16.69 53.76 28.11
CA ASP A 31 -16.46 53.26 26.75
C ASP A 31 -14.98 52.90 26.49
N ASP A 32 -14.05 53.42 27.30
CA ASP A 32 -12.63 53.14 27.17
C ASP A 32 -12.31 51.71 27.63
N TYR A 33 -11.42 51.02 26.92
CA TYR A 33 -10.98 49.66 27.29
C TYR A 33 -10.14 49.60 28.58
N GLU A 34 -9.52 50.71 28.91
CA GLU A 34 -8.66 50.84 30.08
C GLU A 34 -8.96 52.15 30.80
N TYR A 35 -8.81 52.13 32.11
CA TYR A 35 -8.86 53.34 32.93
C TYR A 35 -7.78 53.23 34.01
N ASP A 36 -7.15 54.36 34.34
CA ASP A 36 -6.23 54.41 35.47
C ASP A 36 -7.02 54.42 36.77
N ASP A 37 -6.70 53.49 37.67
CA ASP A 37 -7.22 53.55 39.04
C ASP A 37 -6.61 54.73 39.81
N ARG A 38 -7.12 55.01 41.01
CA ARG A 38 -6.61 56.12 41.84
C ARG A 38 -5.13 56.00 42.24
N LEU A 39 -4.51 54.84 42.06
CA LEU A 39 -3.07 54.63 42.27
C LEU A 39 -2.27 54.83 40.97
N GLY A 40 -2.90 55.26 39.89
CA GLY A 40 -2.30 55.45 38.57
C GLY A 40 -2.01 54.14 37.84
N ARG A 41 -2.67 53.03 38.20
CA ARG A 41 -2.49 51.75 37.52
C ARG A 41 -3.61 51.56 36.50
N SER A 42 -3.25 51.37 35.24
CA SER A 42 -4.21 50.98 34.20
C SER A 42 -4.90 49.65 34.55
N ARG A 43 -6.23 49.65 34.50
CA ARG A 43 -7.13 48.51 34.72
C ARG A 43 -8.01 48.32 33.50
N LYS A 44 -8.40 47.06 33.24
CA LYS A 44 -9.38 46.74 32.20
C LYS A 44 -10.79 47.15 32.66
N SER A 45 -11.54 47.83 31.80
CA SER A 45 -12.96 48.13 32.02
C SER A 45 -13.84 46.93 31.69
N LEU A 46 -15.14 47.02 32.03
CA LEU A 46 -16.14 46.03 31.63
C LEU A 46 -16.30 45.97 30.11
N LYS A 47 -16.17 47.10 29.39
CA LYS A 47 -16.19 47.14 27.92
C LYS A 47 -15.12 46.25 27.30
N TRP A 48 -13.90 46.25 27.87
CA TRP A 48 -12.83 45.35 27.41
C TRP A 48 -13.18 43.88 27.65
N ILE A 49 -13.79 43.57 28.78
CA ILE A 49 -14.20 42.20 29.11
C ILE A 49 -15.30 41.73 28.16
N GLU A 50 -16.28 42.57 27.84
CA GLU A 50 -17.35 42.27 26.90
C GLU A 50 -16.80 41.97 25.49
N ASP A 51 -15.92 42.82 24.98
CA ASP A 51 -15.36 42.62 23.64
C ASP A 51 -14.38 41.45 23.59
N ALA A 52 -13.61 41.22 24.66
CA ALA A 52 -12.79 40.02 24.80
C ALA A 52 -13.65 38.75 24.85
N ALA A 53 -14.79 38.78 25.54
CA ALA A 53 -15.73 37.66 25.60
C ALA A 53 -16.34 37.35 24.22
N LEU A 54 -16.59 38.37 23.39
CA LEU A 54 -17.03 38.20 22.00
C LEU A 54 -15.95 37.59 21.10
N ALA A 55 -14.66 37.72 21.44
CA ALA A 55 -13.56 37.12 20.69
C ALA A 55 -13.31 35.63 21.02
N ILE A 56 -13.76 35.15 22.20
CA ILE A 56 -13.56 33.75 22.64
C ILE A 56 -14.16 32.75 21.63
N PRO A 57 -15.41 32.90 21.13
CA PRO A 57 -15.97 31.98 20.14
C PRO A 57 -15.17 31.93 18.83
N ALA A 58 -14.55 33.04 18.43
CA ALA A 58 -13.73 33.11 17.22
C ALA A 58 -12.40 32.37 17.40
N ILE A 59 -11.77 32.50 18.57
CA ILE A 59 -10.56 31.74 18.93
C ILE A 59 -10.87 30.24 19.00
N ASP A 60 -11.99 29.86 19.63
CA ASP A 60 -12.43 28.46 19.69
C ASP A 60 -12.81 27.88 18.32
N ALA A 61 -13.33 28.71 17.42
CA ALA A 61 -13.59 28.31 16.04
C ALA A 61 -12.28 28.11 15.26
N ALA A 62 -11.31 29.02 15.41
CA ALA A 62 -9.98 28.90 14.79
C ALA A 62 -9.24 27.64 15.27
N LEU A 63 -9.23 27.38 16.58
CA LEU A 63 -8.60 26.19 17.16
C LEU A 63 -9.26 24.89 16.66
N ARG A 64 -10.60 24.86 16.54
CA ARG A 64 -11.31 23.70 15.96
C ARG A 64 -10.99 23.52 14.47
N SER A 65 -10.84 24.62 13.73
CA SER A 65 -10.45 24.58 12.32
C SER A 65 -9.03 24.03 12.15
N GLU A 66 -8.08 24.42 13.00
CA GLU A 66 -6.71 23.90 13.01
C GLU A 66 -6.68 22.39 13.32
N GLN A 67 -7.39 21.95 14.36
CA GLN A 67 -7.52 20.53 14.69
C GLN A 67 -8.19 19.71 13.57
N GLN A 68 -9.12 20.30 12.81
CA GLN A 68 -9.74 19.66 11.67
C GLN A 68 -8.77 19.54 10.48
N ALA A 69 -7.90 20.53 10.28
CA ALA A 69 -6.84 20.48 9.27
C ALA A 69 -5.83 19.37 9.59
N GLU A 70 -5.34 19.28 10.82
CA GLU A 70 -4.40 18.22 11.26
C GLU A 70 -5.00 16.81 11.09
N ARG A 71 -6.29 16.64 11.41
CA ARG A 71 -6.99 15.36 11.17
C ARG A 71 -7.09 15.03 9.68
N SER A 72 -7.31 16.03 8.84
CA SER A 72 -7.40 15.87 7.38
C SER A 72 -6.04 15.49 6.79
N GLU A 73 -4.95 16.10 7.25
CA GLU A 73 -3.57 15.74 6.88
C GLU A 73 -3.23 14.31 7.30
N SER A 74 -3.49 13.96 8.58
CA SER A 74 -3.30 12.59 9.09
C SER A 74 -4.11 11.55 8.31
N GLN A 75 -5.30 11.91 7.83
CA GLN A 75 -6.14 11.03 7.01
C GLN A 75 -5.59 10.87 5.58
N ALA A 76 -5.04 11.93 5.00
CA ALA A 76 -4.38 11.88 3.69
C ALA A 76 -3.14 10.98 3.73
N GLU A 77 -2.29 11.12 4.74
CA GLU A 77 -1.10 10.26 4.93
C GLU A 77 -1.46 8.78 5.07
N ARG A 78 -2.50 8.45 5.85
CA ARG A 78 -2.99 7.06 5.96
C ARG A 78 -3.52 6.53 4.65
N SER A 79 -4.14 7.38 3.83
CA SER A 79 -4.67 6.99 2.52
C SER A 79 -3.54 6.69 1.52
N GLU A 80 -2.46 7.48 1.55
CA GLU A 80 -1.26 7.23 0.74
C GLU A 80 -0.56 5.92 1.14
N GLN A 81 -0.39 5.68 2.45
CA GLN A 81 0.17 4.42 2.96
C GLN A 81 -0.69 3.21 2.56
N GLN A 82 -2.01 3.33 2.57
CA GLN A 82 -2.93 2.28 2.13
C GLN A 82 -2.82 2.01 0.62
N ALA A 83 -2.64 3.04 -0.21
CA ALA A 83 -2.46 2.88 -1.65
C ALA A 83 -1.17 2.13 -1.97
N GLU A 84 -0.06 2.47 -1.31
CA GLU A 84 1.22 1.80 -1.49
C GLU A 84 1.19 0.34 -1.01
N GLN A 85 0.56 0.06 0.14
CA GLN A 85 0.37 -1.32 0.61
C GLN A 85 -0.46 -2.15 -0.38
N SER A 86 -1.49 -1.54 -0.99
CA SER A 86 -2.31 -2.21 -2.02
C SER A 86 -1.51 -2.52 -3.29
N ARG A 87 -0.57 -1.65 -3.66
CA ARG A 87 0.35 -1.88 -4.79
C ARG A 87 1.26 -3.09 -4.52
N VAL A 88 1.89 -3.14 -3.35
CA VAL A 88 2.78 -4.24 -2.95
C VAL A 88 2.03 -5.58 -2.88
N GLU A 89 0.80 -5.60 -2.36
CA GLU A 89 0.00 -6.83 -2.29
C GLU A 89 -0.44 -7.33 -3.67
N ALA A 90 -0.70 -6.42 -4.61
CA ALA A 90 -0.99 -6.79 -5.99
C ALA A 90 0.22 -7.45 -6.66
N GLU A 91 1.43 -6.95 -6.41
CA GLU A 91 2.68 -7.54 -6.91
C GLU A 91 2.92 -8.94 -6.32
N ARG A 92 2.71 -9.12 -5.00
CA ARG A 92 2.79 -10.43 -4.35
C ARG A 92 1.77 -11.42 -4.88
N SER A 93 0.54 -10.98 -5.11
CA SER A 93 -0.52 -11.81 -5.68
C SER A 93 -0.18 -12.26 -7.11
N ALA A 94 0.46 -11.40 -7.89
CA ALA A 94 0.94 -11.75 -9.23
C ALA A 94 2.06 -12.81 -9.17
N ALA A 95 3.02 -12.66 -8.25
CA ALA A 95 4.09 -13.64 -8.04
C ALA A 95 3.55 -15.02 -7.57
N ALA A 96 2.67 -15.03 -6.57
CA ALA A 96 2.06 -16.26 -6.06
C ALA A 96 1.22 -16.99 -7.12
N LYS A 97 0.57 -16.25 -8.04
CA LYS A 97 -0.13 -16.84 -9.19
C LYS A 97 0.86 -17.57 -10.10
N VAL A 98 1.98 -16.95 -10.45
CA VAL A 98 3.01 -17.55 -11.30
C VAL A 98 3.57 -18.82 -10.66
N GLU A 99 3.85 -18.80 -9.36
CA GLU A 99 4.34 -19.98 -8.62
C GLU A 99 3.31 -21.10 -8.56
N ALA A 100 2.03 -20.78 -8.33
CA ALA A 100 0.95 -21.76 -8.32
C ALA A 100 0.71 -22.38 -9.71
N GLU A 101 0.82 -21.60 -10.78
CA GLU A 101 0.77 -22.09 -12.16
C GLU A 101 1.94 -23.04 -12.45
N ALA A 102 3.16 -22.67 -12.03
CA ALA A 102 4.35 -23.53 -12.17
C ALA A 102 4.23 -24.84 -11.37
N ALA A 103 3.71 -24.78 -10.14
CA ALA A 103 3.49 -25.96 -9.30
C ALA A 103 2.42 -26.89 -9.87
N ARG A 104 1.31 -26.32 -10.36
CA ARG A 104 0.24 -27.09 -11.04
C ARG A 104 0.78 -27.77 -12.29
N ASP A 105 1.56 -27.06 -13.10
CA ASP A 105 2.11 -27.60 -14.33
C ASP A 105 3.13 -28.71 -14.01
N THR A 106 3.97 -28.54 -12.98
CA THR A 106 4.89 -29.59 -12.48
C THR A 106 4.14 -30.82 -11.97
N PHE A 107 3.02 -30.65 -11.26
CA PHE A 107 2.20 -31.74 -10.76
C PHE A 107 1.53 -32.51 -11.91
N ASN A 108 0.92 -31.80 -12.85
CA ASN A 108 0.29 -32.39 -14.04
C ASN A 108 1.31 -33.12 -14.92
N LEU A 109 2.56 -32.64 -14.96
CA LEU A 109 3.65 -33.29 -15.69
C LEU A 109 4.14 -34.59 -15.03
N ASN A 110 3.91 -34.79 -13.73
CA ASN A 110 4.34 -35.98 -13.01
C ASN A 110 3.26 -37.08 -12.89
N ILE A 111 1.97 -36.74 -13.03
CA ILE A 111 0.90 -37.75 -13.04
C ILE A 111 0.92 -38.53 -14.36
N GLY A 112 1.09 -39.85 -14.27
CA GLY A 112 0.98 -40.75 -15.42
C GLY A 112 2.24 -40.89 -16.28
N ARG A 113 3.39 -40.36 -15.82
CA ARG A 113 4.68 -40.51 -16.50
C ARG A 113 5.14 -41.97 -16.51
N LYS A 114 5.58 -42.44 -17.66
CA LYS A 114 6.15 -43.77 -17.90
C LYS A 114 7.68 -43.67 -17.97
N ALA A 115 8.39 -44.72 -17.57
CA ALA A 115 9.85 -44.73 -17.53
C ALA A 115 10.45 -44.60 -18.94
N ASP A 116 9.81 -45.24 -19.92
CA ASP A 116 10.20 -45.19 -21.33
C ASP A 116 9.00 -45.47 -22.26
N ILE A 117 9.25 -45.40 -23.57
CA ILE A 117 8.23 -45.61 -24.60
C ILE A 117 7.68 -47.04 -24.57
N ALA A 118 8.50 -48.04 -24.23
CA ALA A 118 8.08 -49.44 -24.21
C ALA A 118 7.09 -49.71 -23.06
N GLU A 119 7.35 -49.17 -21.88
CA GLU A 119 6.42 -49.19 -20.76
C GLU A 119 5.12 -48.44 -21.09
N GLY A 120 5.23 -47.28 -21.74
CA GLY A 120 4.06 -46.53 -22.18
C GLY A 120 3.19 -47.28 -23.19
N LEU A 121 3.79 -47.99 -24.15
CA LEU A 121 3.02 -48.80 -25.11
C LEU A 121 2.35 -50.03 -24.48
N ARG A 122 2.97 -50.62 -23.45
CA ARG A 122 2.43 -51.77 -22.73
C ARG A 122 1.25 -51.38 -21.84
N ASP A 123 1.35 -50.25 -21.15
CA ASP A 123 0.40 -49.85 -20.11
C ASP A 123 -0.76 -49.01 -20.64
N THR A 124 -0.69 -48.56 -21.89
CA THR A 124 -1.67 -47.63 -22.48
C THR A 124 -2.31 -48.30 -23.68
N VAL A 125 -3.64 -48.33 -23.77
CA VAL A 125 -4.34 -48.95 -24.92
C VAL A 125 -4.26 -48.08 -26.18
N SER A 126 -4.39 -48.71 -27.35
CA SER A 126 -4.40 -47.99 -28.63
C SER A 126 -5.47 -46.89 -28.64
N GLY A 127 -5.08 -45.66 -28.99
CA GLY A 127 -5.91 -44.46 -29.00
C GLY A 127 -5.68 -43.52 -27.82
N GLN A 128 -5.02 -43.97 -26.74
CA GLN A 128 -4.72 -43.16 -25.56
C GLN A 128 -3.30 -42.59 -25.57
N SER A 129 -3.10 -41.50 -24.82
CA SER A 129 -1.81 -40.82 -24.67
C SER A 129 -1.06 -41.28 -23.40
N PHE A 130 0.27 -41.20 -23.44
CA PHE A 130 1.16 -41.37 -22.30
C PHE A 130 2.36 -40.41 -22.42
N THR A 131 3.06 -40.15 -21.31
CA THR A 131 4.21 -39.23 -21.28
C THR A 131 5.49 -39.95 -20.84
N VAL A 132 6.63 -39.60 -21.44
CA VAL A 132 7.96 -40.11 -21.09
C VAL A 132 8.99 -38.99 -21.07
N LEU A 133 10.09 -39.16 -20.34
CA LEU A 133 11.23 -38.24 -20.36
C LEU A 133 11.96 -38.31 -21.71
N ALA A 134 12.34 -37.16 -22.24
CA ALA A 134 13.11 -37.06 -23.46
C ALA A 134 14.54 -37.57 -23.23
N PRO A 135 15.11 -38.39 -24.13
CA PRO A 135 16.46 -38.94 -23.95
C PRO A 135 17.56 -37.90 -24.18
N ASP A 136 17.27 -36.80 -24.87
CA ASP A 136 18.21 -35.77 -25.31
C ASP A 136 18.34 -34.58 -24.34
N ALA A 137 17.44 -34.45 -23.37
CA ALA A 137 17.61 -33.52 -22.25
C ALA A 137 16.72 -33.92 -21.07
N ALA A 138 17.35 -33.98 -19.88
CA ALA A 138 16.77 -34.51 -18.64
C ALA A 138 15.51 -33.78 -18.14
N ASP A 139 15.16 -32.64 -18.74
CA ASP A 139 14.06 -31.77 -18.29
C ASP A 139 12.90 -31.67 -19.29
N TYR A 140 12.94 -32.39 -20.43
CA TYR A 140 11.81 -32.39 -21.38
C TYR A 140 10.95 -33.63 -21.23
N ILE A 141 9.63 -33.44 -21.32
CA ILE A 141 8.65 -34.52 -21.36
C ILE A 141 8.07 -34.59 -22.76
N ILE A 142 7.92 -35.79 -23.30
CA ILE A 142 7.31 -36.04 -24.61
C ILE A 142 6.00 -36.79 -24.38
N GLU A 143 4.90 -36.25 -24.91
CA GLU A 143 3.60 -36.91 -24.98
C GLU A 143 3.51 -37.73 -26.27
N TYR A 144 3.24 -39.02 -26.12
CA TYR A 144 3.01 -39.96 -27.21
C TYR A 144 1.57 -40.46 -27.18
N LYS A 145 1.01 -40.79 -28.36
CA LYS A 145 -0.23 -41.55 -28.50
C LYS A 145 0.11 -42.98 -28.90
N ASN A 146 -0.42 -43.98 -28.19
CA ASN A 146 -0.34 -45.37 -28.64
C ASN A 146 -1.24 -45.54 -29.88
N ASN A 147 -0.64 -45.79 -31.03
CA ASN A 147 -1.34 -46.09 -32.28
C ASN A 147 -1.06 -47.54 -32.69
N ALA A 148 -1.93 -48.45 -32.23
CA ALA A 148 -1.85 -49.89 -32.50
C ALA A 148 -0.47 -50.52 -32.17
N GLY A 149 0.11 -50.14 -31.03
CA GLY A 149 1.42 -50.62 -30.58
C GLY A 149 2.61 -49.78 -31.07
N THR A 150 2.37 -48.69 -31.79
CA THR A 150 3.40 -47.73 -32.21
C THR A 150 3.22 -46.42 -31.45
N ALA A 151 4.30 -45.87 -30.89
CA ALA A 151 4.24 -44.58 -30.20
C ALA A 151 4.34 -43.44 -31.23
N LEU A 152 3.26 -42.66 -31.37
CA LEU A 152 3.25 -41.46 -32.20
C LEU A 152 3.49 -40.24 -31.32
N GLU A 153 4.60 -39.53 -31.52
CA GLU A 153 4.90 -38.30 -30.79
C GLU A 153 3.83 -37.25 -31.12
N MET A 154 3.13 -36.78 -30.10
CA MET A 154 2.09 -35.76 -30.23
C MET A 154 2.65 -34.37 -29.89
N LYS A 155 3.45 -34.28 -28.82
CA LYS A 155 3.92 -32.99 -28.29
C LYS A 155 5.14 -33.14 -27.37
N ARG A 156 5.98 -32.09 -27.30
CA ARG A 156 7.05 -31.94 -26.31
C ARG A 156 6.76 -30.82 -25.32
N TYR A 157 7.17 -31.00 -24.07
CA TYR A 157 7.02 -30.08 -22.95
C TYR A 157 8.37 -29.75 -22.30
N PRO A 158 8.64 -28.48 -21.97
CA PRO A 158 7.84 -27.33 -22.40
C PRO A 158 7.91 -27.19 -23.93
N SER A 159 6.76 -26.98 -24.58
CA SER A 159 6.77 -26.65 -26.01
C SER A 159 7.61 -25.38 -26.17
N ALA A 160 8.35 -25.22 -27.26
CA ALA A 160 9.13 -23.99 -27.48
C ALA A 160 8.27 -22.70 -27.43
N GLN A 161 6.94 -22.81 -27.50
CA GLN A 161 5.95 -21.74 -27.29
C GLN A 161 5.48 -21.55 -25.83
N GLY A 162 5.70 -22.54 -24.97
CA GLY A 162 5.18 -22.65 -23.60
C GLY A 162 6.24 -22.56 -22.50
N VAL A 163 7.53 -22.42 -22.84
CA VAL A 163 8.39 -21.61 -21.99
C VAL A 163 7.85 -20.20 -22.17
N PRO A 164 7.24 -19.56 -21.15
CA PRO A 164 7.08 -18.13 -21.21
C PRO A 164 8.48 -17.63 -21.53
N LYS A 165 8.68 -17.00 -22.68
CA LYS A 165 9.59 -15.86 -22.68
C LYS A 165 9.14 -15.11 -21.44
N THR A 166 9.96 -15.14 -20.39
CA THR A 166 9.77 -14.37 -19.18
C THR A 166 9.99 -12.89 -19.52
N GLY A 167 9.39 -12.44 -20.62
CA GLY A 167 8.98 -11.09 -20.87
C GLY A 167 7.89 -10.76 -19.87
N VAL A 168 8.31 -10.59 -18.63
CA VAL A 168 8.10 -9.26 -18.08
C VAL A 168 8.69 -8.33 -19.14
N GLU A 169 7.85 -7.62 -19.89
CA GLU A 169 8.26 -6.56 -20.83
C GLU A 169 8.88 -5.38 -20.05
N GLY A 170 9.81 -5.70 -19.16
CA GLY A 170 10.72 -4.77 -18.52
C GLY A 170 11.94 -4.67 -19.40
N VAL A 171 12.39 -3.44 -19.60
CA VAL A 171 13.66 -3.16 -20.25
C VAL A 171 14.77 -3.78 -19.40
N TYR A 172 15.27 -4.96 -19.78
CA TYR A 172 16.41 -5.57 -19.11
C TYR A 172 17.67 -4.80 -19.49
N ASN A 173 18.28 -4.13 -18.52
CA ASN A 173 19.64 -3.64 -18.69
C ASN A 173 20.57 -4.84 -18.84
N LEU A 174 21.12 -5.03 -20.04
CA LEU A 174 22.03 -6.12 -20.35
C LEU A 174 23.39 -5.96 -19.67
N ILE A 175 23.69 -4.77 -19.12
CA ILE A 175 24.86 -4.51 -18.30
C ILE A 175 24.59 -5.00 -16.88
N ASN A 176 24.87 -6.28 -16.65
CA ASN A 176 24.80 -6.95 -15.35
C ASN A 176 26.16 -6.87 -14.64
N PRO A 177 26.22 -6.78 -13.28
CA PRO A 177 27.45 -6.95 -12.50
C PRO A 177 28.34 -8.16 -12.86
N SER A 178 27.77 -9.22 -13.46
CA SER A 178 28.52 -10.40 -13.90
C SER A 178 29.20 -10.27 -15.27
N ALA A 179 29.01 -9.15 -15.98
CA ALA A 179 29.65 -8.91 -17.26
C ALA A 179 31.17 -8.74 -17.09
N GLN A 180 31.95 -9.39 -17.97
CA GLN A 180 33.41 -9.44 -17.84
C GLN A 180 34.03 -8.11 -18.26
N VAL A 181 34.72 -7.47 -17.32
CA VAL A 181 35.55 -6.28 -17.59
C VAL A 181 36.97 -6.74 -17.86
N THR A 182 37.50 -6.41 -19.04
CA THR A 182 38.91 -6.65 -19.39
C THR A 182 39.65 -5.32 -19.37
N SER A 183 40.77 -5.25 -18.63
CA SER A 183 41.63 -4.06 -18.59
C SER A 183 42.82 -4.21 -19.53
N GLY A 184 43.20 -3.12 -20.22
CA GLY A 184 44.35 -3.08 -21.13
C GLY A 184 44.07 -3.62 -22.54
N VAL A 185 42.82 -3.95 -22.84
CA VAL A 185 42.35 -4.42 -24.15
C VAL A 185 41.01 -3.76 -24.45
N GLY A 186 40.83 -3.28 -25.67
CA GLY A 186 39.56 -2.70 -26.10
C GLY A 186 39.44 -2.45 -27.58
N LEU A 187 38.34 -1.79 -27.95
CA LEU A 187 38.01 -1.48 -29.33
C LEU A 187 38.79 -0.24 -29.78
N ASN A 188 39.57 -0.38 -30.85
CA ASN A 188 40.28 0.75 -31.48
C ASN A 188 39.35 1.57 -32.40
N GLY A 189 39.89 2.55 -33.12
CA GLY A 189 39.12 3.40 -34.05
C GLY A 189 38.42 2.65 -35.20
N SER A 190 38.84 1.42 -35.50
CA SER A 190 38.21 0.51 -36.47
C SER A 190 37.24 -0.49 -35.82
N ASN A 191 36.97 -0.34 -34.52
CA ASN A 191 36.27 -1.30 -33.68
C ASN A 191 36.93 -2.70 -33.65
N ASP A 192 38.24 -2.79 -33.82
CA ASP A 192 38.95 -4.06 -33.66
C ASP A 192 39.39 -4.23 -32.20
N TYR A 193 39.18 -5.42 -31.65
CA TYR A 193 39.56 -5.75 -30.29
C TYR A 193 41.07 -5.98 -30.21
N THR A 194 41.81 -4.99 -29.72
CA THR A 194 43.28 -4.95 -29.73
C THR A 194 43.81 -4.48 -28.37
N GLY A 195 45.10 -4.71 -28.12
CA GLY A 195 45.77 -4.27 -26.90
C GLY A 195 45.88 -2.75 -26.85
N VAL A 196 44.82 -2.09 -26.41
CA VAL A 196 44.77 -0.66 -26.14
C VAL A 196 44.98 -0.50 -24.63
N ALA A 197 46.21 -0.23 -24.23
CA ALA A 197 46.61 -0.17 -22.81
C ALA A 197 45.76 0.80 -21.96
N THR A 198 45.17 1.81 -22.60
CA THR A 198 44.34 2.83 -21.97
C THR A 198 42.85 2.53 -22.00
N ALA A 199 42.43 1.39 -22.56
CA ALA A 199 41.04 1.01 -22.66
C ALA A 199 40.65 -0.03 -21.60
N LYS A 200 39.40 0.08 -21.12
CA LYS A 200 38.69 -1.01 -20.45
C LYS A 200 37.44 -1.30 -21.25
N SER A 201 37.12 -2.58 -21.37
CA SER A 201 35.96 -3.03 -22.17
C SER A 201 35.09 -3.98 -21.39
N LEU A 202 33.80 -3.94 -21.69
CA LEU A 202 32.75 -4.78 -21.14
C LEU A 202 32.21 -5.70 -22.22
N ALA A 203 32.20 -7.01 -21.97
CA ALA A 203 31.57 -7.99 -22.85
C ALA A 203 30.18 -8.39 -22.31
N ILE A 204 29.15 -8.14 -23.11
CA ILE A 204 27.73 -8.39 -22.81
C ILE A 204 27.25 -9.54 -23.67
N ARG A 205 26.59 -10.56 -23.11
CA ARG A 205 26.01 -11.64 -23.93
C ARG A 205 24.82 -11.13 -24.73
N VAL A 206 24.76 -11.48 -26.01
CA VAL A 206 23.68 -11.11 -26.93
C VAL A 206 23.18 -12.32 -27.74
N THR A 207 21.97 -12.22 -28.27
CA THR A 207 21.34 -13.27 -29.08
C THR A 207 21.15 -12.78 -30.51
N ALA A 208 21.74 -13.49 -31.47
CA ALA A 208 21.62 -13.21 -32.90
C ALA A 208 20.17 -13.02 -33.36
N GLY A 209 19.94 -12.03 -34.23
CA GLY A 209 18.64 -11.68 -34.77
C GLY A 209 17.76 -10.82 -33.86
N GLN A 210 18.15 -10.57 -32.61
CA GLN A 210 17.43 -9.66 -31.73
C GLN A 210 17.80 -8.20 -32.04
N PRO A 211 16.83 -7.27 -32.14
CA PRO A 211 17.15 -5.85 -32.20
C PRO A 211 17.61 -5.36 -30.81
N ILE A 212 18.69 -4.59 -30.79
CA ILE A 212 19.40 -4.13 -29.60
C ILE A 212 19.65 -2.63 -29.71
N ILE A 213 19.54 -1.96 -28.58
CA ILE A 213 19.88 -0.55 -28.45
C ILE A 213 21.04 -0.36 -27.50
N ILE A 214 21.81 0.71 -27.73
CA ILE A 214 22.77 1.23 -26.78
C ILE A 214 22.57 2.73 -26.58
N TYR A 215 22.73 3.19 -25.35
CA TYR A 215 22.67 4.59 -24.97
C TYR A 215 23.93 4.99 -24.20
N ASN A 216 24.43 6.18 -24.51
CA ASN A 216 25.51 6.84 -23.78
C ASN A 216 25.13 8.31 -23.54
N PRO A 217 25.15 8.81 -22.29
CA PRO A 217 24.74 10.18 -21.98
C PRO A 217 25.62 11.26 -22.63
N SER A 218 26.86 10.93 -23.03
CA SER A 218 27.70 11.86 -23.80
C SER A 218 27.21 12.07 -25.24
N GLY A 219 26.28 11.25 -25.73
CA GLY A 219 25.86 11.21 -27.13
C GLY A 219 26.95 10.75 -28.11
N ASN A 220 28.14 10.37 -27.62
CA ASN A 220 29.26 9.94 -28.44
C ASN A 220 29.27 8.41 -28.59
N TYR A 221 29.34 7.96 -29.84
CA TYR A 221 29.40 6.55 -30.24
C TYR A 221 30.57 6.30 -31.22
N SER A 222 31.49 7.25 -31.33
CA SER A 222 32.63 7.15 -32.24
C SER A 222 33.71 6.25 -31.65
N ALA A 223 34.03 5.17 -32.35
CA ALA A 223 35.13 4.28 -32.00
C ALA A 223 36.48 5.02 -31.90
N GLY A 224 36.71 6.01 -32.77
CA GLY A 224 37.90 6.86 -32.74
C GLY A 224 37.99 7.76 -31.50
N GLY A 225 36.87 8.03 -30.83
CA GLY A 225 36.81 8.77 -29.57
C GLY A 225 36.87 7.90 -28.32
N GLY A 226 37.11 6.59 -28.46
CA GLY A 226 37.11 5.64 -27.35
C GLY A 226 35.74 4.99 -27.06
N TYR A 227 34.67 5.39 -27.75
CA TYR A 227 33.30 4.90 -27.54
C TYR A 227 32.93 3.72 -28.45
N GLY A 228 33.89 2.83 -28.71
CA GLY A 228 33.71 1.71 -29.63
C GLY A 228 32.67 0.70 -29.14
N ALA A 229 31.94 0.13 -30.09
CA ALA A 229 30.98 -0.95 -29.88
C ALA A 229 31.06 -1.97 -31.04
N ALA A 230 31.13 -3.27 -30.74
CA ALA A 230 31.21 -4.32 -31.77
C ALA A 230 30.68 -5.67 -31.30
N PHE A 231 30.25 -6.50 -32.24
CA PHE A 231 29.73 -7.84 -32.02
C PHE A 231 30.81 -8.91 -32.23
N PHE A 232 30.80 -9.95 -31.39
CA PHE A 232 31.79 -11.03 -31.37
C PHE A 232 31.13 -12.40 -31.28
N SER A 233 31.72 -13.41 -31.92
CA SER A 233 31.19 -14.79 -31.98
C SER A 233 31.54 -15.64 -30.77
N ASP A 234 32.51 -15.21 -29.97
CA ASP A 234 32.92 -15.79 -28.71
C ASP A 234 33.52 -14.71 -27.81
N LEU A 235 34.15 -15.07 -26.69
CA LEU A 235 34.86 -14.14 -25.81
C LEU A 235 35.79 -13.23 -26.64
N PRO A 236 35.90 -11.93 -26.27
CA PRO A 236 36.52 -10.94 -27.14
C PRO A 236 37.97 -11.26 -27.46
N SER A 237 38.26 -11.44 -28.74
CA SER A 237 39.60 -11.56 -29.31
C SER A 237 39.57 -10.96 -30.73
N ALA A 238 40.74 -10.58 -31.26
CA ALA A 238 40.83 -9.97 -32.60
C ALA A 238 40.21 -10.85 -33.70
N SER A 239 40.31 -12.18 -33.58
CA SER A 239 39.76 -13.14 -34.56
C SER A 239 38.25 -13.38 -34.42
N ASN A 240 37.65 -12.99 -33.30
CA ASN A 240 36.24 -13.31 -32.99
C ASN A 240 35.27 -12.19 -33.40
N LYS A 241 35.75 -11.10 -33.99
CA LYS A 241 34.89 -9.98 -34.43
C LYS A 241 33.96 -10.45 -35.55
N VAL A 242 32.67 -10.26 -35.33
CA VAL A 242 31.62 -10.56 -36.32
C VAL A 242 31.31 -9.30 -37.12
N ALA A 243 31.00 -8.19 -36.45
CA ALA A 243 30.70 -6.92 -37.09
C ALA A 243 30.94 -5.74 -36.13
N ALA A 244 31.21 -4.55 -36.67
CA ALA A 244 31.11 -3.33 -35.89
C ALA A 244 29.63 -3.03 -35.57
N PHE A 245 29.36 -2.42 -34.42
CA PHE A 245 28.01 -1.92 -34.11
C PHE A 245 27.78 -0.65 -34.95
N ASN A 246 26.91 -0.74 -35.96
CA ASN A 246 26.64 0.34 -36.91
C ASN A 246 25.23 0.90 -36.70
N GLY A 247 24.74 0.85 -35.46
CA GLY A 247 23.36 1.21 -35.15
C GLY A 247 22.97 2.60 -35.64
N THR A 248 21.74 2.70 -36.13
CA THR A 248 21.13 3.95 -36.58
C THR A 248 20.80 4.80 -35.37
N THR A 249 21.18 6.07 -35.42
CA THR A 249 20.80 7.04 -34.39
C THR A 249 19.30 7.25 -34.39
N GLN A 250 18.66 7.09 -33.24
CA GLN A 250 17.24 7.36 -33.03
C GLN A 250 17.08 8.32 -31.85
N THR A 251 15.98 9.08 -31.88
CA THR A 251 15.61 10.00 -30.80
C THR A 251 14.20 9.64 -30.34
N ASN A 252 14.02 9.39 -29.03
CA ASN A 252 12.69 9.11 -28.50
C ASN A 252 11.86 10.40 -28.30
N LEU A 253 10.62 10.25 -27.85
CA LEU A 253 9.69 11.37 -27.57
C LEU A 253 10.20 12.34 -26.48
N ALA A 254 11.17 11.93 -25.66
CA ALA A 254 11.80 12.75 -24.62
C ALA A 254 13.08 13.47 -25.13
N GLY A 255 13.43 13.33 -26.41
CA GLY A 255 14.62 13.97 -26.99
C GLY A 255 15.93 13.21 -26.75
N LEU A 256 15.89 12.02 -26.14
CA LEU A 256 17.09 11.24 -25.83
C LEU A 256 17.57 10.47 -27.05
N THR A 257 18.86 10.60 -27.35
CA THR A 257 19.49 10.06 -28.55
C THR A 257 20.22 8.75 -28.24
N TYR A 258 19.75 7.64 -28.81
CA TYR A 258 20.33 6.30 -28.67
C TYR A 258 20.67 5.72 -30.06
N ARG A 259 21.40 4.59 -30.08
CA ARG A 259 21.64 3.85 -31.33
C ARG A 259 21.00 2.48 -31.27
N ALA A 260 20.31 2.11 -32.35
CA ALA A 260 19.64 0.82 -32.51
C ALA A 260 20.26 0.01 -33.66
N ASP A 261 20.54 -1.28 -33.44
CA ASP A 261 21.07 -2.21 -34.44
C ASP A 261 20.41 -3.60 -34.27
N VAL A 262 20.65 -4.52 -35.20
CA VAL A 262 20.23 -5.93 -35.06
C VAL A 262 21.47 -6.78 -34.79
N VAL A 263 21.43 -7.62 -33.76
CA VAL A 263 22.55 -8.51 -33.44
C VAL A 263 22.80 -9.44 -34.64
N PRO A 264 23.99 -9.40 -35.27
CA PRO A 264 24.25 -10.15 -36.50
C PRO A 264 24.31 -11.66 -36.24
N VAL A 265 24.03 -12.46 -37.27
CA VAL A 265 24.14 -13.91 -37.21
C VAL A 265 25.58 -14.31 -36.84
N GLY A 266 25.70 -15.21 -35.87
CA GLY A 266 26.99 -15.67 -35.34
C GLY A 266 27.53 -14.87 -34.16
N ALA A 267 26.96 -13.71 -33.82
CA ALA A 267 27.34 -12.96 -32.62
C ALA A 267 26.75 -13.57 -31.35
N LYS A 268 27.61 -13.73 -30.34
CA LYS A 268 27.27 -14.15 -28.96
C LYS A 268 27.55 -13.05 -27.93
N TYR A 269 28.39 -12.07 -28.27
CA TYR A 269 28.76 -10.98 -27.38
C TYR A 269 28.69 -9.62 -28.09
N LEU A 270 28.27 -8.58 -27.37
CA LEU A 270 28.47 -7.17 -27.67
C LEU A 270 29.56 -6.64 -26.74
N VAL A 271 30.60 -6.02 -27.30
CA VAL A 271 31.68 -5.42 -26.52
C VAL A 271 31.58 -3.90 -26.60
N LEU A 272 31.67 -3.23 -25.45
CA LEU A 272 31.65 -1.77 -25.31
C LEU A 272 32.89 -1.31 -24.54
N ASN A 273 33.55 -0.23 -24.99
CA ASN A 273 34.61 0.38 -24.20
C ASN A 273 34.01 1.18 -23.03
N THR A 274 34.29 0.80 -21.79
CA THR A 274 33.84 1.51 -20.57
C THR A 274 34.84 2.54 -20.06
N GLU A 275 36.08 2.52 -20.55
CA GLU A 275 37.09 3.54 -20.27
C GLU A 275 38.02 3.66 -21.48
N PHE A 276 38.45 4.87 -21.82
CA PHE A 276 39.48 5.13 -22.81
C PHE A 276 40.31 6.35 -22.41
N GLN A 277 41.64 6.21 -22.36
CA GLN A 277 42.57 7.29 -21.95
C GLN A 277 42.21 7.90 -20.58
N GLY A 278 41.73 7.08 -19.65
CA GLY A 278 41.33 7.49 -18.30
C GLY A 278 39.96 8.16 -18.20
N VAL A 279 39.25 8.34 -19.32
CA VAL A 279 37.87 8.84 -19.33
C VAL A 279 36.92 7.65 -19.26
N GLN A 280 36.08 7.60 -18.22
CA GLN A 280 35.04 6.59 -18.08
C GLN A 280 33.84 6.90 -18.97
N HIS A 281 33.25 5.85 -19.54
CA HIS A 281 32.09 5.92 -20.42
C HIS A 281 30.93 5.15 -19.79
N ASN A 282 29.82 5.85 -19.57
CA ASN A 282 28.59 5.25 -19.06
C ASN A 282 27.79 4.68 -20.22
N TRP A 283 27.47 3.40 -20.16
CA TRP A 283 26.67 2.72 -21.17
C TRP A 283 25.37 2.20 -20.57
N PHE A 284 24.38 2.11 -21.44
CA PHE A 284 23.16 1.35 -21.23
C PHE A 284 22.92 0.50 -22.49
N ALA A 285 22.53 -0.77 -22.33
CA ALA A 285 22.23 -1.66 -23.45
C ALA A 285 20.98 -2.50 -23.16
N ALA A 286 20.06 -2.60 -24.11
CA ALA A 286 18.79 -3.34 -23.95
C ALA A 286 18.27 -3.87 -25.29
N TYR A 287 17.37 -4.86 -25.26
CA TYR A 287 16.66 -5.32 -26.47
C TYR A 287 15.46 -4.42 -26.81
N ASP A 288 15.29 -4.13 -28.11
CA ASP A 288 14.48 -3.02 -28.68
C ASP A 288 12.96 -3.28 -28.79
N THR A 289 12.37 -4.17 -27.99
CA THR A 289 10.94 -4.49 -28.19
C THR A 289 9.97 -3.47 -27.58
N VAL A 290 10.44 -2.49 -26.79
CA VAL A 290 9.57 -1.64 -25.93
C VAL A 290 9.93 -0.13 -25.97
N PHE A 291 10.91 0.32 -26.76
CA PHE A 291 11.46 1.67 -26.64
C PHE A 291 10.57 2.84 -27.11
N THR A 292 9.39 2.57 -27.67
CA THR A 292 8.43 3.59 -28.11
C THR A 292 7.53 4.17 -27.01
N ARG A 293 7.60 3.68 -25.75
CA ARG A 293 6.81 4.21 -24.62
C ARG A 293 7.66 5.12 -23.71
N ALA A 294 7.39 6.42 -23.78
CA ALA A 294 8.20 7.51 -23.20
C ALA A 294 8.39 7.49 -21.66
N VAL A 295 7.55 6.78 -20.89
CA VAL A 295 7.43 7.01 -19.44
C VAL A 295 8.49 6.27 -18.59
N ALA A 296 9.09 5.20 -19.11
CA ALA A 296 9.98 4.35 -18.30
C ALA A 296 11.44 4.84 -18.24
N PHE A 297 11.88 5.69 -19.17
CA PHE A 297 13.29 6.02 -19.33
C PHE A 297 13.73 7.21 -18.46
N ASP A 298 12.87 8.22 -18.26
CA ASP A 298 13.19 9.39 -17.42
C ASP A 298 13.49 9.02 -15.97
N ALA A 299 12.77 8.03 -15.42
CA ALA A 299 12.98 7.54 -14.06
C ALA A 299 14.32 6.77 -13.87
N VAL A 300 14.85 6.18 -14.95
CA VAL A 300 16.12 5.44 -14.95
C VAL A 300 17.29 6.39 -15.23
N VAL A 301 17.13 7.34 -16.16
CA VAL A 301 18.14 8.37 -16.48
C VAL A 301 18.34 9.33 -15.29
N ALA A 302 17.29 9.71 -14.58
CA ALA A 302 17.40 10.51 -13.35
C ALA A 302 18.27 9.86 -12.25
N ARG A 303 18.47 8.53 -12.30
CA ARG A 303 19.36 7.80 -11.39
C ARG A 303 20.80 7.69 -11.90
N MET A 304 21.04 7.92 -13.19
CA MET A 304 22.35 7.71 -13.83
C MET A 304 23.13 9.02 -14.06
N ASP A 305 22.48 10.18 -14.06
CA ASP A 305 23.09 11.46 -14.46
C ASP A 305 23.94 12.16 -13.38
N GLY A 306 24.58 11.39 -12.50
CA GLY A 306 25.68 11.86 -11.64
C GLY A 306 25.37 12.97 -10.63
N GLN A 307 24.16 13.54 -10.61
CA GLN A 307 23.75 14.38 -9.51
C GLN A 307 23.43 13.49 -8.31
N GLN A 308 24.38 13.42 -7.38
CA GLN A 308 24.08 13.17 -5.97
C GLN A 308 23.16 14.29 -5.46
N VAL A 309 21.88 14.28 -5.87
CA VAL A 309 20.86 14.93 -5.06
C VAL A 309 20.61 13.95 -3.91
N PHE A 310 21.37 14.16 -2.84
CA PHE A 310 20.95 13.79 -1.50
C PHE A 310 19.56 14.41 -1.29
N ASP A 311 18.52 13.65 -1.64
CA ASP A 311 17.17 14.08 -1.41
C ASP A 311 16.93 14.07 0.10
N ARG A 312 17.00 15.26 0.69
CA ARG A 312 16.72 15.51 2.11
C ARG A 312 15.32 15.03 2.50
N LYS A 313 14.38 14.86 1.55
CA LYS A 313 13.05 14.30 1.84
C LYS A 313 13.09 12.79 2.03
N LEU A 314 13.84 12.06 1.19
CA LEU A 314 13.98 10.60 1.32
C LEU A 314 14.70 10.22 2.63
N ASN A 315 15.72 10.99 3.03
CA ASN A 315 16.38 10.75 4.31
C ASN A 315 15.48 11.13 5.51
N ARG A 316 14.64 12.17 5.41
CA ARG A 316 13.62 12.47 6.45
C ARG A 316 12.53 11.41 6.54
N GLN A 317 12.10 10.82 5.43
CA GLN A 317 11.12 9.74 5.42
C GLN A 317 11.70 8.42 5.95
N PHE A 318 12.98 8.15 5.69
CA PHE A 318 13.70 7.03 6.30
C PHE A 318 13.90 7.22 7.81
N VAL A 319 14.22 8.45 8.24
CA VAL A 319 14.32 8.82 9.67
C VAL A 319 12.95 8.75 10.36
N ALA A 320 11.86 9.17 9.69
CA ALA A 320 10.49 9.10 10.22
C ALA A 320 10.00 7.66 10.45
N ALA A 321 10.34 6.74 9.53
CA ALA A 321 10.06 5.31 9.68
C ALA A 321 10.89 4.65 10.80
N PHE A 322 12.06 5.21 11.14
CA PHE A 322 12.90 4.72 12.23
C PHE A 322 12.54 5.32 13.60
N SER A 323 12.07 6.57 13.65
CA SER A 323 11.54 7.19 14.87
C SER A 323 10.26 6.52 15.37
N ALA A 324 9.53 5.79 14.51
CA ALA A 324 8.40 4.97 14.94
C ALA A 324 8.80 3.74 15.80
N VAL A 325 10.11 3.44 15.92
CA VAL A 325 10.67 2.38 16.79
C VAL A 325 11.11 2.94 18.16
N GLU A 326 10.84 4.21 18.46
CA GLU A 326 11.25 4.89 19.72
C GLU A 326 10.55 4.40 21.00
N GLY A 327 9.72 3.37 20.96
CA GLY A 327 8.86 3.01 22.09
C GLY A 327 9.51 2.32 23.30
N ALA A 328 10.58 1.52 23.14
CA ALA A 328 11.12 0.77 24.29
C ALA A 328 12.53 0.20 24.17
N GLU A 329 13.14 0.14 22.99
CA GLU A 329 14.32 -0.73 22.81
C GLU A 329 15.61 -0.04 22.33
N ASN A 330 15.59 1.21 21.84
CA ASN A 330 16.81 1.94 21.46
C ASN A 330 17.20 2.96 22.56
N LEU A 331 18.40 2.82 23.11
CA LEU A 331 18.97 3.73 24.12
C LEU A 331 19.54 5.02 23.51
N TYR A 332 19.70 5.08 22.18
CA TYR A 332 20.07 6.29 21.45
C TYR A 332 18.85 7.21 21.27
N SER A 333 19.03 8.50 21.60
CA SER A 333 18.10 9.57 21.24
C SER A 333 18.89 10.75 20.68
N SER A 334 18.32 11.44 19.69
CA SER A 334 18.91 12.67 19.13
C SER A 334 19.05 13.78 20.19
N SER A 335 18.25 13.74 21.26
CA SER A 335 18.39 14.63 22.42
C SER A 335 19.71 14.47 23.17
N GLY A 336 20.37 13.31 23.04
CA GLY A 336 21.66 13.01 23.66
C GLY A 336 22.88 13.50 22.87
N LEU A 337 22.69 14.16 21.72
CA LEU A 337 23.77 14.71 20.90
C LEU A 337 24.42 15.95 21.54
N LEU A 338 25.74 15.93 21.61
CA LEU A 338 26.57 16.98 22.19
C LEU A 338 27.59 17.49 21.15
N VAL A 339 27.92 18.78 21.23
CA VAL A 339 28.91 19.43 20.35
C VAL A 339 30.32 19.14 20.84
N GLY A 340 31.20 18.71 19.93
CA GLY A 340 32.59 18.36 20.21
C GLY A 340 32.91 16.92 19.81
N TYR A 341 34.04 16.42 20.29
CA TYR A 341 34.46 15.03 20.09
C TYR A 341 35.23 14.51 21.31
N LEU A 342 35.27 13.19 21.45
CA LEU A 342 36.12 12.49 22.41
C LEU A 342 37.49 12.24 21.76
N SER A 343 38.57 12.72 22.39
CA SER A 343 39.91 12.48 21.85
C SER A 343 40.36 11.03 22.05
N SER A 344 41.03 10.47 21.05
CA SER A 344 41.60 9.12 21.10
C SER A 344 42.63 8.93 22.23
N THR A 345 43.29 10.00 22.67
CA THR A 345 44.19 10.01 23.82
C THR A 345 43.43 10.39 25.10
N GLY A 346 43.02 9.39 25.88
CA GLY A 346 42.44 9.59 27.22
C GLY A 346 40.94 9.91 27.28
N GLY A 347 40.22 9.87 26.15
CA GLY A 347 38.75 9.98 26.13
C GLY A 347 38.22 11.37 26.49
N VAL A 348 39.11 12.35 26.65
CA VAL A 348 38.75 13.70 27.09
C VAL A 348 37.92 14.39 26.01
N ARG A 349 36.81 15.02 26.43
CA ARG A 349 36.03 15.90 25.57
C ARG A 349 36.89 17.05 25.03
N ARG A 350 36.80 17.30 23.72
CA ARG A 350 37.38 18.45 23.03
C ARG A 350 36.27 19.20 22.30
N ASP A 351 36.25 20.52 22.46
CA ASP A 351 35.28 21.35 21.76
C ASP A 351 35.67 21.49 20.30
N ASN A 352 34.74 21.15 19.42
CA ASN A 352 34.84 21.36 17.99
C ASN A 352 33.42 21.52 17.43
N ALA A 353 33.11 22.69 16.90
CA ALA A 353 31.78 23.04 16.42
C ALA A 353 31.32 22.15 15.24
N ALA A 354 32.25 21.52 14.52
CA ALA A 354 31.97 20.66 13.38
C ALA A 354 31.81 19.17 13.74
N TRP A 355 31.97 18.78 15.00
CA TRP A 355 31.95 17.37 15.43
C TRP A 355 30.81 17.14 16.44
N ARG A 356 30.29 15.91 16.49
CA ARG A 356 29.28 15.51 17.48
C ARG A 356 29.62 14.18 18.12
N TYR A 357 29.31 14.07 19.40
CA TYR A 357 29.30 12.82 20.16
C TYR A 357 27.95 12.67 20.88
N VAL A 358 27.63 11.46 21.32
CA VAL A 358 26.37 11.17 22.02
C VAL A 358 26.62 10.77 23.46
N LYS A 359 25.68 11.11 24.35
CA LYS A 359 25.57 10.65 25.74
C LYS A 359 24.43 9.64 25.87
N ILE A 360 24.72 8.42 26.34
CA ILE A 360 23.75 7.32 26.45
C ILE A 360 23.70 6.84 27.91
N PRO A 361 22.52 6.66 28.52
CA PRO A 361 22.41 6.08 29.86
C PRO A 361 22.80 4.59 29.85
N VAL A 362 23.64 4.18 30.79
CA VAL A 362 24.09 2.78 30.94
C VAL A 362 24.17 2.36 32.40
N VAL A 363 24.21 1.05 32.63
CA VAL A 363 24.32 0.43 33.96
C VAL A 363 25.66 -0.31 34.07
N GLU A 364 26.36 -0.12 35.19
CA GLU A 364 27.62 -0.79 35.49
C GLU A 364 27.52 -2.33 35.38
N GLY A 365 28.55 -2.97 34.83
CA GLY A 365 28.61 -4.42 34.64
C GLY A 365 27.73 -4.99 33.53
N ARG A 366 26.94 -4.18 32.82
CA ARG A 366 26.11 -4.64 31.70
C ARG A 366 26.84 -4.55 30.36
N VAL A 367 26.40 -5.38 29.41
CA VAL A 367 26.90 -5.41 28.03
C VAL A 367 25.89 -4.71 27.14
N TYR A 368 26.38 -3.93 26.17
CA TYR A 368 25.55 -3.22 25.21
C TYR A 368 26.02 -3.52 23.79
N ALA A 369 25.07 -3.60 22.86
CA ALA A 369 25.31 -3.76 21.43
C ALA A 369 24.97 -2.46 20.69
N LEU A 370 25.83 -2.09 19.75
CA LEU A 370 25.79 -0.88 18.94
C LEU A 370 25.77 -1.28 17.46
N TYR A 371 24.74 -0.84 16.73
CA TYR A 371 24.59 -1.07 15.30
C TYR A 371 24.65 0.25 14.53
N THR A 372 25.28 0.22 13.35
CA THR A 372 25.27 1.33 12.38
C THR A 372 24.95 0.82 10.98
N GLY A 373 24.22 1.61 10.19
CA GLY A 373 23.80 1.23 8.83
C GLY A 373 24.90 1.32 7.75
N SER A 374 26.16 1.55 8.14
CA SER A 374 27.29 1.68 7.21
C SER A 374 28.39 0.69 7.57
N SER A 375 29.05 0.09 6.57
CA SER A 375 30.02 -0.99 6.74
C SER A 375 31.18 -0.68 7.71
N ALA A 376 31.82 -1.75 8.20
CA ALA A 376 32.86 -1.83 9.23
C ALA A 376 34.07 -0.86 9.14
N TRP A 377 34.23 -0.11 8.04
CA TRP A 377 35.35 0.80 7.80
C TRP A 377 35.39 2.02 8.73
N ASN A 378 34.28 2.39 9.37
CA ASN A 378 34.20 3.64 10.12
C ASN A 378 34.45 3.53 11.62
N PHE A 379 34.29 2.35 12.22
CA PHE A 379 34.63 2.14 13.64
C PHE A 379 36.13 2.37 13.95
N PRO A 380 37.08 1.95 13.10
CA PRO A 380 38.50 2.20 13.30
C PRO A 380 38.90 3.69 13.21
N VAL A 381 38.21 4.48 12.38
CA VAL A 381 38.54 5.90 12.12
C VAL A 381 38.20 6.80 13.32
N MET A 382 37.27 6.36 14.18
CA MET A 382 36.78 7.17 15.30
C MET A 382 37.45 6.86 16.65
N GLY A 383 38.44 5.96 16.67
CA GLY A 383 39.02 5.41 17.89
C GLY A 383 38.07 4.40 18.53
N SER A 384 38.55 3.20 18.84
CA SER A 384 37.76 2.08 19.39
C SER A 384 37.25 2.28 20.82
N TYR A 385 37.14 3.53 21.27
CA TYR A 385 37.01 3.91 22.67
C TYR A 385 35.75 4.74 22.88
N GLY A 386 34.86 4.27 23.74
CA GLY A 386 33.88 5.14 24.38
C GLY A 386 34.28 5.37 25.84
N VAL A 387 33.83 6.50 26.40
CA VAL A 387 34.11 6.82 27.81
C VAL A 387 32.89 6.47 28.63
N ALA A 388 33.10 5.75 29.73
CA ALA A 388 32.08 5.41 30.69
C ALA A 388 32.30 6.25 31.97
N GLY A 389 31.32 7.07 32.35
CA GLY A 389 31.44 7.96 33.51
C GLY A 389 30.26 8.92 33.74
N SER A 390 30.36 9.77 34.76
CA SER A 390 29.38 10.82 35.06
C SER A 390 29.57 12.07 34.18
N ASP A 391 30.81 12.39 33.78
CA ASP A 391 31.19 13.52 32.92
C ASP A 391 32.47 13.19 32.11
N PRO A 392 32.50 13.34 30.77
CA PRO A 392 33.68 13.09 29.93
C PRO A 392 34.78 14.16 30.08
N ALA A 393 34.56 15.22 30.88
CA ALA A 393 35.58 16.24 31.18
C ALA A 393 36.65 15.75 32.18
N ALA A 394 36.36 14.72 32.97
CA ALA A 394 37.32 14.04 33.84
C ALA A 394 37.75 12.72 33.18
N SER A 395 39.00 12.29 33.39
CA SER A 395 39.55 11.02 32.87
C SER A 395 38.68 9.82 33.28
N GLY A 396 37.70 9.46 32.46
CA GLY A 396 36.77 8.36 32.71
C GLY A 396 37.34 7.01 32.27
N ALA A 397 36.70 5.93 32.72
CA ALA A 397 37.07 4.59 32.32
C ALA A 397 36.79 4.38 30.82
N MET A 398 37.79 3.90 30.07
CA MET A 398 37.64 3.61 28.65
C MET A 398 36.93 2.26 28.49
N ALA A 399 35.79 2.26 27.80
CA ALA A 399 35.13 1.04 27.35
C ALA A 399 35.60 0.72 25.92
N THR A 400 36.16 -0.48 25.75
CA THR A 400 36.64 -0.99 24.47
C THR A 400 35.48 -1.58 23.68
N LEU A 401 35.31 -1.13 22.44
CA LEU A 401 34.38 -1.74 21.50
C LEU A 401 34.96 -3.04 20.95
N VAL A 402 34.24 -4.14 21.14
CA VAL A 402 34.60 -5.49 20.67
C VAL A 402 33.84 -5.77 19.37
N ALA A 403 34.56 -6.27 18.36
CA ALA A 403 33.95 -6.70 17.10
C ALA A 403 33.10 -7.95 17.30
N THR A 404 31.97 -8.03 16.59
CA THR A 404 31.14 -9.24 16.53
C THR A 404 31.31 -9.93 15.19
N THR A 405 30.68 -11.09 15.01
CA THR A 405 30.59 -11.76 13.69
C THR A 405 29.78 -10.96 12.68
N ASP A 406 28.91 -10.05 13.13
CA ASP A 406 28.22 -9.09 12.28
C ASP A 406 29.10 -7.84 12.10
N SER A 407 29.45 -7.57 10.84
CA SER A 407 30.30 -6.44 10.47
C SER A 407 29.71 -5.06 10.84
N PHE A 408 28.38 -4.98 11.03
CA PHE A 408 27.64 -3.77 11.40
C PHE A 408 27.42 -3.61 12.92
N VAL A 409 27.75 -4.62 13.72
CA VAL A 409 27.54 -4.60 15.18
C VAL A 409 28.86 -4.61 15.94
N ARG A 410 28.92 -3.77 16.98
CA ARG A 410 29.97 -3.77 18.01
C ARG A 410 29.34 -3.92 19.39
N THR A 411 30.06 -4.51 20.33
CA THR A 411 29.61 -4.60 21.73
C THR A 411 30.60 -3.92 22.67
N PHE A 412 30.12 -3.37 23.78
CA PHE A 412 31.00 -2.94 24.88
C PHE A 412 30.42 -3.39 26.22
N THR A 413 31.31 -3.65 27.17
CA THR A 413 30.95 -3.94 28.56
C THR A 413 31.24 -2.71 29.40
N VAL A 414 30.25 -2.29 30.19
CA VAL A 414 30.44 -1.20 31.15
C VAL A 414 31.25 -1.73 32.34
N PRO A 415 32.42 -1.16 32.66
CA PRO A 415 33.20 -1.57 33.82
C PRO A 415 32.36 -1.53 35.11
N LYS A 416 32.58 -2.47 36.02
CA LYS A 416 31.94 -2.48 37.34
C LYS A 416 32.71 -1.56 38.30
N GLU A 417 32.76 -0.27 37.97
CA GLU A 417 33.38 0.77 38.77
C GLU A 417 32.29 1.70 39.31
N GLN A 418 32.35 2.05 40.59
CA GLN A 418 31.28 2.79 41.27
C GLN A 418 31.00 4.13 40.57
N GLY A 419 29.77 4.28 40.03
CA GLY A 419 29.24 5.58 39.60
C GLY A 419 29.20 5.84 38.09
N ILE A 420 29.46 4.83 37.26
CA ILE A 420 29.23 4.95 35.81
C ILE A 420 27.73 4.98 35.54
N THR A 421 27.26 6.08 34.97
CA THR A 421 25.84 6.30 34.62
C THR A 421 25.63 6.50 33.12
N HIS A 422 26.70 6.85 32.39
CA HIS A 422 26.61 7.16 30.97
C HIS A 422 27.81 6.62 30.18
N PHE A 423 27.54 6.33 28.90
CA PHE A 423 28.51 6.01 27.88
C PHE A 423 28.54 7.11 26.83
N TYR A 424 29.74 7.51 26.40
CA TYR A 424 29.95 8.56 25.41
C TYR A 424 30.65 8.01 24.16
N PHE A 425 30.18 8.39 22.98
CA PHE A 425 30.71 7.90 21.69
C PHE A 425 30.62 8.97 20.59
N ASN A 426 31.65 9.11 19.75
CA ASN A 426 31.61 10.03 18.59
C ASN A 426 30.60 9.53 17.55
N VAL A 427 29.80 10.40 16.95
CA VAL A 427 28.74 10.01 15.98
C VAL A 427 28.73 10.83 14.70
N PHE A 428 29.39 11.99 14.71
CA PHE A 428 29.62 12.82 13.53
C PHE A 428 31.02 13.38 13.55
N ILE A 429 31.82 13.09 12.51
CA ILE A 429 33.17 13.61 12.36
C ILE A 429 33.38 14.19 10.96
N LYS A 430 34.18 15.25 10.87
CA LYS A 430 34.49 15.96 9.62
C LYS A 430 35.98 15.89 9.29
N PRO A 431 36.52 14.72 8.90
CA PRO A 431 37.91 14.58 8.49
C PRO A 431 38.18 15.21 7.11
N PRO A 432 39.45 15.49 6.77
CA PRO A 432 39.85 15.82 5.40
C PRO A 432 39.60 14.60 4.50
N GLY A 433 38.50 14.61 3.72
CA GLY A 433 38.11 13.50 2.85
C GLY A 433 36.61 13.20 2.79
N GLY A 434 35.79 13.81 3.65
CA GLY A 434 34.33 13.69 3.61
C GLY A 434 33.70 13.64 5.01
N ASP A 435 32.41 13.97 5.10
CA ASP A 435 31.65 13.93 6.36
C ASP A 435 31.27 12.46 6.68
N ILE A 436 31.45 12.05 7.92
CA ILE A 436 31.05 10.72 8.41
C ILE A 436 29.95 10.93 9.47
N ASP A 437 28.73 10.49 9.17
CA ASP A 437 27.53 10.70 10.00
C ASP A 437 26.78 9.39 10.27
N PHE A 438 26.64 9.01 11.54
CA PHE A 438 25.85 7.85 11.98
C PHE A 438 24.54 8.21 12.65
N THR A 439 24.25 9.49 12.85
CA THR A 439 23.12 9.94 13.67
C THR A 439 21.78 9.39 13.18
N ALA A 440 21.63 9.19 11.88
CA ALA A 440 20.41 8.66 11.26
C ALA A 440 20.26 7.12 11.33
N SER A 441 21.30 6.36 11.71
CA SER A 441 21.30 4.89 11.64
C SER A 441 21.76 4.18 12.92
N LEU A 442 21.99 4.94 14.00
CA LEU A 442 22.55 4.42 15.24
C LEU A 442 21.48 3.73 16.10
N ILE A 443 21.72 2.46 16.42
CA ILE A 443 20.90 1.69 17.38
C ILE A 443 21.78 1.18 18.50
N ILE A 444 21.33 1.37 19.74
CA ILE A 444 22.04 0.95 20.95
C ILE A 444 21.09 0.22 21.85
N ARG A 445 21.45 -0.99 22.26
CA ARG A 445 20.62 -1.82 23.14
C ARG A 445 21.46 -2.51 24.19
N GLU A 446 20.84 -2.84 25.31
CA GLU A 446 21.44 -3.75 26.27
C GLU A 446 21.45 -5.19 25.70
N GLY A 447 22.58 -5.88 25.82
CA GLY A 447 22.80 -7.23 25.30
C GLY A 447 23.99 -7.35 24.36
N THR A 448 24.16 -8.52 23.78
CA THR A 448 25.26 -8.85 22.83
C THR A 448 24.82 -8.84 21.38
N THR A 449 23.53 -8.62 21.11
CA THR A 449 22.96 -8.59 19.76
C THR A 449 22.09 -7.36 19.61
N VAL A 450 22.16 -6.73 18.43
CA VAL A 450 21.07 -5.88 17.97
C VAL A 450 20.23 -6.81 17.11
N PRO A 451 18.94 -7.04 17.39
CA PRO A 451 18.04 -7.71 16.47
C PRO A 451 17.84 -6.75 15.30
N VAL A 452 18.83 -6.69 14.41
CA VAL A 452 18.66 -6.10 13.09
C VAL A 452 17.61 -6.99 12.48
N ARG A 453 16.40 -6.45 12.31
CA ARG A 453 15.46 -6.97 11.31
C ARG A 453 16.16 -6.73 9.97
N VAL A 454 17.15 -7.57 9.66
CA VAL A 454 17.66 -7.70 8.31
C VAL A 454 16.43 -8.11 7.53
N LEU A 455 15.99 -7.26 6.61
CA LEU A 455 15.23 -7.75 5.48
C LEU A 455 16.20 -8.64 4.71
N PRO A 456 16.08 -9.97 4.85
CA PRO A 456 15.66 -10.75 3.71
C PRO A 456 14.36 -11.44 4.09
N TYR A 457 13.36 -11.21 3.26
CA TYR A 457 12.37 -12.22 2.90
C TYR A 457 11.64 -12.97 4.05
N GLU A 458 10.32 -12.70 4.11
CA GLU A 458 9.22 -13.42 4.81
C GLU A 458 9.03 -13.16 6.34
N PRO A 459 7.79 -13.23 6.89
CA PRO A 459 6.47 -12.98 6.29
C PRO A 459 5.47 -12.20 7.20
N THR A 460 4.30 -11.90 6.60
CA THR A 460 2.96 -11.63 7.20
C THR A 460 2.58 -10.23 7.72
N LEU A 461 1.61 -9.62 7.01
CA LEU A 461 0.45 -8.92 7.58
C LEU A 461 -0.74 -9.11 6.61
N PRO A 462 -1.93 -9.62 7.04
CA PRO A 462 -2.94 -10.11 6.10
C PRO A 462 -4.07 -9.14 5.73
N LYS A 463 -4.13 -7.87 6.18
CA LYS A 463 -5.24 -6.94 5.87
C LYS A 463 -4.86 -5.45 5.97
N VAL A 464 -5.46 -4.62 5.13
CA VAL A 464 -5.56 -3.15 5.27
C VAL A 464 -7.05 -2.78 5.22
N ASN A 465 -7.56 -2.09 6.25
CA ASN A 465 -8.98 -1.66 6.38
C ASN A 465 -10.04 -2.77 6.23
N GLY A 466 -9.81 -3.94 6.83
CA GLY A 466 -10.85 -4.93 7.06
C GLY A 466 -11.27 -5.79 5.85
N LEU A 467 -10.69 -5.60 4.66
CA LEU A 467 -10.99 -6.39 3.46
C LEU A 467 -9.84 -7.35 3.09
N PRO A 468 -10.10 -8.65 2.86
CA PRO A 468 -9.18 -9.57 2.18
C PRO A 468 -9.23 -9.39 0.65
N VAL A 469 -8.06 -9.38 -0.01
CA VAL A 469 -7.83 -9.06 -1.44
C VAL A 469 -8.16 -10.23 -2.41
N LYS A 470 -9.06 -11.16 -2.05
CA LYS A 470 -9.41 -12.30 -2.92
C LYS A 470 -10.88 -12.29 -3.33
N ASP A 471 -11.23 -11.43 -4.27
CA ASP A 471 -12.37 -11.72 -5.15
C ASP A 471 -12.11 -11.29 -6.61
N SER A 472 -11.65 -12.26 -7.41
CA SER A 472 -11.52 -12.11 -8.86
C SER A 472 -12.86 -11.86 -9.56
N LYS A 473 -13.99 -12.21 -8.92
CA LYS A 473 -15.34 -12.05 -9.44
C LYS A 473 -15.89 -10.65 -9.18
N ALA A 474 -15.66 -10.04 -8.02
CA ALA A 474 -15.90 -8.61 -7.80
C ALA A 474 -15.03 -7.74 -8.72
N ARG A 475 -13.76 -8.12 -8.94
CA ARG A 475 -12.91 -7.45 -9.96
C ARG A 475 -13.46 -7.65 -11.37
N SER A 476 -13.90 -8.85 -11.73
CA SER A 476 -14.49 -9.11 -13.05
C SER A 476 -15.82 -8.37 -13.23
N ALA A 477 -16.65 -8.26 -12.19
CA ALA A 477 -17.90 -7.50 -12.22
C ALA A 477 -17.66 -5.99 -12.26
N LEU A 478 -16.63 -5.46 -11.58
CA LEU A 478 -16.20 -4.07 -11.70
C LEU A 478 -15.56 -3.78 -13.06
N ILE A 479 -14.81 -4.72 -13.62
CA ILE A 479 -14.24 -4.62 -14.96
C ILE A 479 -15.36 -4.69 -16.01
N GLU A 480 -16.31 -5.62 -15.89
CA GLU A 480 -17.50 -5.72 -16.76
C GLU A 480 -18.42 -4.51 -16.61
N LEU A 481 -18.60 -3.96 -15.40
CA LEU A 481 -19.37 -2.74 -15.17
C LEU A 481 -18.63 -1.51 -15.71
N SER A 482 -17.32 -1.41 -15.54
CA SER A 482 -16.51 -0.33 -16.13
C SER A 482 -16.45 -0.44 -17.66
N ALA A 483 -16.46 -1.66 -18.21
CA ALA A 483 -16.55 -1.93 -19.64
C ALA A 483 -17.96 -1.64 -20.17
N ALA A 484 -19.02 -1.95 -19.43
CA ALA A 484 -20.40 -1.64 -19.78
C ALA A 484 -20.69 -0.13 -19.67
N ILE A 485 -20.13 0.56 -18.68
CA ILE A 485 -20.20 2.02 -18.55
C ILE A 485 -19.38 2.66 -19.67
N SER A 486 -18.15 2.21 -19.93
CA SER A 486 -17.32 2.73 -21.03
C SER A 486 -17.92 2.45 -22.41
N GLN A 487 -18.61 1.32 -22.61
CA GLN A 487 -19.36 1.03 -23.85
C GLN A 487 -20.64 1.86 -23.97
N ARG A 488 -21.27 2.25 -22.85
CA ARG A 488 -22.46 3.12 -22.83
C ARG A 488 -22.15 4.61 -22.87
N THR A 489 -21.00 5.09 -22.37
CA THR A 489 -20.62 6.52 -22.36
C THR A 489 -19.64 6.88 -23.47
N GLY A 490 -18.79 5.95 -23.90
CA GLY A 490 -17.79 6.15 -24.95
C GLY A 490 -18.34 6.36 -26.36
N ARG A 491 -19.65 6.14 -26.59
CA ARG A 491 -20.32 6.50 -27.85
C ARG A 491 -20.83 7.93 -27.89
N TYR A 492 -20.82 8.66 -26.78
CA TYR A 492 -21.56 9.94 -26.66
C TYR A 492 -20.73 11.12 -26.16
N ASN A 493 -19.61 10.89 -25.46
CA ASN A 493 -18.68 11.97 -25.11
C ASN A 493 -17.64 12.16 -26.22
N LEU A 494 -17.72 13.29 -26.92
CA LEU A 494 -16.84 13.61 -28.04
C LEU A 494 -15.41 14.00 -27.60
N LEU A 495 -15.13 14.11 -26.29
CA LEU A 495 -13.83 14.51 -25.73
C LEU A 495 -12.91 13.33 -25.36
N ASN A 496 -13.24 12.08 -25.69
CA ASN A 496 -12.45 10.88 -25.35
C ASN A 496 -12.34 9.90 -26.54
N PRO A 497 -11.24 9.16 -26.75
CA PRO A 497 -9.85 9.53 -27.06
C PRO A 497 -9.47 9.17 -28.52
N ALA A 498 -10.40 9.20 -29.47
CA ALA A 498 -10.03 9.20 -30.89
C ALA A 498 -9.64 10.62 -31.34
N ALA A 499 -8.50 11.08 -30.79
CA ALA A 499 -7.69 12.25 -31.13
C ALA A 499 -8.44 13.58 -31.39
N PRO A 500 -8.74 14.38 -30.34
CA PRO A 500 -8.81 15.82 -30.49
C PRO A 500 -7.45 16.33 -31.00
N VAL A 501 -7.45 17.17 -32.05
CA VAL A 501 -6.21 17.81 -32.50
C VAL A 501 -6.06 19.09 -31.69
N ALA A 502 -5.07 19.11 -30.80
CA ALA A 502 -4.63 20.36 -30.16
C ALA A 502 -4.02 21.25 -31.23
N VAL A 503 -4.45 22.51 -31.27
CA VAL A 503 -3.98 23.45 -32.26
C VAL A 503 -3.61 24.75 -31.55
N ASP A 504 -2.38 25.23 -31.77
CA ASP A 504 -1.81 26.43 -31.13
C ASP A 504 -2.39 27.75 -31.68
N LEU A 505 -3.67 27.76 -32.06
CA LEU A 505 -4.35 28.89 -32.68
C LEU A 505 -5.77 29.04 -32.09
N GLY A 506 -6.16 30.28 -31.76
CA GLY A 506 -7.48 30.61 -31.21
C GLY A 506 -8.49 31.08 -32.27
N LEU A 507 -9.78 30.85 -32.04
CA LEU A 507 -10.85 31.52 -32.77
C LEU A 507 -10.90 33.00 -32.36
N ASN A 508 -10.84 33.91 -33.33
CA ASN A 508 -10.96 35.35 -33.08
C ASN A 508 -12.42 35.80 -32.90
N GLY A 509 -12.64 37.09 -32.64
CA GLY A 509 -13.99 37.65 -32.43
C GLY A 509 -14.97 37.42 -33.59
N GLN A 510 -14.47 37.19 -34.81
CA GLN A 510 -15.30 36.83 -35.97
C GLN A 510 -15.43 35.31 -36.19
N ALA A 511 -14.95 34.50 -35.23
CA ALA A 511 -14.67 33.06 -35.33
C ALA A 511 -13.82 32.68 -36.56
N ASN A 512 -13.00 33.60 -37.04
CA ASN A 512 -12.01 33.25 -38.06
C ASN A 512 -10.81 32.65 -37.35
N TYR A 513 -10.27 31.60 -37.95
CA TYR A 513 -9.11 30.91 -37.44
C TYR A 513 -7.86 31.71 -37.78
N GLY A 514 -7.07 32.10 -36.77
CA GLY A 514 -5.86 32.89 -37.00
C GLY A 514 -4.93 32.89 -35.81
N ALA A 515 -3.69 33.33 -36.04
CA ALA A 515 -2.66 33.44 -35.00
C ALA A 515 -3.01 34.53 -33.99
N LEU A 516 -3.87 34.19 -33.05
CA LEU A 516 -3.98 34.91 -31.78
C LEU A 516 -2.87 34.38 -30.89
N ALA A 517 -1.90 35.22 -30.56
CA ALA A 517 -0.75 34.87 -29.72
C ALA A 517 -1.12 34.39 -28.29
N THR A 518 -2.40 34.33 -27.96
CA THR A 518 -2.92 34.09 -26.61
C THR A 518 -4.13 33.14 -26.56
N GLY A 519 -4.35 32.30 -27.59
CA GLY A 519 -5.48 31.38 -27.60
C GLY A 519 -5.11 29.95 -28.00
N ARG A 520 -5.67 28.96 -27.30
CA ARG A 520 -5.58 27.53 -27.67
C ARG A 520 -6.97 27.01 -28.02
N SER A 521 -7.05 26.17 -29.04
CA SER A 521 -8.30 25.55 -29.45
C SER A 521 -8.19 24.02 -29.52
N LEU A 522 -9.35 23.38 -29.36
CA LEU A 522 -9.54 21.95 -29.54
C LEU A 522 -10.41 21.70 -30.77
N ALA A 523 -9.90 20.95 -31.75
CA ALA A 523 -10.70 20.49 -32.88
C ALA A 523 -11.24 19.08 -32.61
N ILE A 524 -12.57 18.96 -32.57
CA ILE A 524 -13.32 17.74 -32.28
C ILE A 524 -13.96 17.24 -33.58
N PRO A 525 -13.70 16.00 -34.03
CA PRO A 525 -14.38 15.43 -35.18
C PRO A 525 -15.89 15.35 -34.97
N VAL A 526 -16.68 15.79 -35.96
CA VAL A 526 -18.14 15.74 -35.93
C VAL A 526 -18.71 15.15 -37.22
N THR A 527 -19.90 14.57 -37.14
CA THR A 527 -20.63 14.01 -38.28
C THR A 527 -21.73 14.95 -38.74
N GLU A 528 -21.71 15.34 -40.02
CA GLU A 528 -22.73 16.15 -40.69
C GLU A 528 -24.16 15.67 -40.37
N GLY A 529 -25.06 16.61 -40.08
CA GLY A 529 -26.48 16.35 -39.80
C GLY A 529 -26.77 15.81 -38.39
N MET A 530 -25.76 15.46 -37.59
CA MET A 530 -25.97 15.02 -36.21
C MET A 530 -26.23 16.22 -35.29
N PRO A 531 -27.24 16.17 -34.42
CA PRO A 531 -27.42 17.17 -33.39
C PRO A 531 -26.34 17.02 -32.30
N VAL A 532 -25.83 18.15 -31.81
CA VAL A 532 -24.82 18.23 -30.76
C VAL A 532 -25.29 19.15 -29.63
N VAL A 533 -24.91 18.81 -28.41
CA VAL A 533 -25.09 19.63 -27.21
C VAL A 533 -23.73 20.12 -26.74
N ILE A 534 -23.63 21.43 -26.54
CA ILE A 534 -22.41 22.11 -26.10
C ILE A 534 -22.74 22.87 -24.81
N HIS A 535 -21.94 22.66 -23.77
CA HIS A 535 -22.05 23.38 -22.51
C HIS A 535 -20.72 24.00 -22.11
N ASN A 536 -20.78 25.23 -21.61
CA ASN A 536 -19.69 25.93 -20.94
C ASN A 536 -20.25 26.60 -19.67
N PRO A 537 -19.58 26.49 -18.50
CA PRO A 537 -20.00 27.12 -17.26
C PRO A 537 -20.24 28.64 -17.34
N ALA A 538 -19.52 29.34 -18.22
CA ALA A 538 -19.68 30.77 -18.42
C ALA A 538 -21.00 31.16 -19.12
N GLY A 539 -21.74 30.18 -19.67
CA GLY A 539 -22.98 30.40 -20.42
C GLY A 539 -22.81 31.23 -21.70
N ASN A 540 -21.56 31.50 -22.10
CA ASN A 540 -21.22 32.37 -23.21
C ASN A 540 -20.68 31.54 -24.38
N TYR A 541 -21.33 31.65 -25.53
CA TYR A 541 -20.99 30.93 -26.77
C TYR A 541 -20.61 31.88 -27.91
N LEU A 542 -20.47 33.18 -27.62
CA LEU A 542 -20.18 34.19 -28.62
C LEU A 542 -18.69 34.25 -28.92
N ALA A 543 -18.32 34.27 -30.20
CA ALA A 543 -16.92 34.34 -30.62
C ALA A 543 -16.16 35.56 -30.05
N TYR A 544 -16.85 36.67 -29.78
CA TYR A 544 -16.25 37.88 -29.21
C TYR A 544 -15.85 37.79 -27.74
N SER A 545 -16.28 36.75 -27.00
CA SER A 545 -16.04 36.65 -25.56
C SER A 545 -14.84 35.78 -25.17
N GLY A 546 -14.06 35.30 -26.14
CA GLY A 546 -12.99 34.31 -25.91
C GLY A 546 -13.50 32.86 -25.89
N TYR A 547 -14.80 32.65 -25.67
CA TYR A 547 -15.47 31.34 -25.66
C TYR A 547 -16.01 30.91 -27.03
N GLY A 548 -15.24 31.14 -28.10
CA GLY A 548 -15.66 30.82 -29.45
C GLY A 548 -15.85 29.31 -29.68
N ALA A 549 -16.93 28.96 -30.37
CA ALA A 549 -17.13 27.67 -31.01
C ALA A 549 -17.43 27.90 -32.51
N ALA A 550 -17.00 27.00 -33.40
CA ALA A 550 -17.35 27.05 -34.83
C ALA A 550 -17.17 25.70 -35.54
N PHE A 551 -17.89 25.51 -36.66
CA PHE A 551 -17.80 24.31 -37.50
C PHE A 551 -16.93 24.52 -38.75
N PHE A 552 -16.10 23.53 -39.07
CA PHE A 552 -15.12 23.55 -40.17
C PHE A 552 -15.20 22.28 -41.02
N SER A 553 -14.89 22.39 -42.33
CA SER A 553 -14.89 21.26 -43.29
C SER A 553 -13.63 20.41 -43.26
N GLU A 554 -12.59 20.88 -42.56
CA GLU A 554 -11.25 20.31 -42.48
C GLU A 554 -10.62 20.70 -41.14
N VAL A 555 -9.50 20.06 -40.77
CA VAL A 555 -8.75 20.44 -39.56
C VAL A 555 -8.31 21.89 -39.75
N PRO A 556 -8.65 22.82 -38.84
CA PRO A 556 -8.42 24.24 -39.08
C PRO A 556 -6.93 24.57 -39.20
N THR A 557 -6.56 25.22 -40.29
CA THR A 557 -5.30 25.92 -40.49
C THR A 557 -5.57 27.42 -40.66
N ASN A 558 -4.54 28.26 -40.77
CA ASN A 558 -4.66 29.72 -40.88
C ASN A 558 -5.58 30.23 -42.02
N ASN A 559 -5.96 29.37 -42.98
CA ASN A 559 -6.82 29.71 -44.12
C ASN A 559 -8.06 28.81 -44.26
N SER A 560 -8.40 28.00 -43.25
CA SER A 560 -9.48 27.04 -43.39
C SER A 560 -10.85 27.71 -43.53
N THR A 561 -11.65 27.16 -44.44
CA THR A 561 -12.97 27.72 -44.76
C THR A 561 -13.95 27.38 -43.64
N LYS A 562 -14.35 28.40 -42.88
CA LYS A 562 -15.40 28.29 -41.86
C LYS A 562 -16.73 27.99 -42.54
N ILE A 563 -17.43 26.96 -42.07
CA ILE A 563 -18.76 26.62 -42.59
C ILE A 563 -19.84 27.42 -41.88
N ARG A 564 -19.76 27.49 -40.54
CA ARG A 564 -20.77 28.17 -39.73
C ARG A 564 -20.19 28.66 -38.42
N ASN A 565 -20.59 29.88 -38.02
CA ASN A 565 -20.33 30.44 -36.69
C ASN A 565 -21.58 30.36 -35.83
N PHE A 566 -21.41 30.11 -34.53
CA PHE A 566 -22.47 30.15 -33.54
C PHE A 566 -23.02 31.57 -33.28
N SER A 567 -22.34 32.62 -33.78
CA SER A 567 -22.83 34.01 -33.74
C SER A 567 -23.64 34.45 -34.97
N ASP A 568 -23.99 33.53 -35.89
CA ASP A 568 -24.82 33.86 -37.06
C ASP A 568 -26.26 34.20 -36.61
N PRO A 569 -26.77 35.44 -36.86
CA PRO A 569 -28.08 35.90 -36.38
C PRO A 569 -29.28 35.09 -36.92
N LEU A 570 -29.06 34.20 -37.89
CA LEU A 570 -30.08 33.30 -38.42
C LEU A 570 -30.38 32.08 -37.52
N ILE A 571 -29.68 31.94 -36.38
CA ILE A 571 -29.83 30.81 -35.46
C ILE A 571 -30.71 31.23 -34.28
N THR A 572 -32.03 30.97 -34.37
CA THR A 572 -33.01 31.21 -33.30
C THR A 572 -33.08 30.09 -32.26
N THR A 573 -32.12 29.17 -32.22
CA THR A 573 -32.21 28.02 -31.30
C THR A 573 -32.06 28.50 -29.85
N PRO A 574 -33.03 28.21 -28.97
CA PRO A 574 -33.02 28.73 -27.61
C PRO A 574 -31.83 28.16 -26.85
N THR A 575 -31.15 29.03 -26.12
CA THR A 575 -30.34 28.63 -24.99
C THR A 575 -31.27 27.94 -23.99
N LEU A 576 -31.09 26.64 -23.80
CA LEU A 576 -31.96 25.85 -22.92
C LEU A 576 -31.34 25.86 -21.52
N ILE A 577 -32.16 26.21 -20.53
CA ILE A 577 -31.82 26.08 -19.11
C ILE A 577 -32.46 24.78 -18.64
N ASN A 578 -31.66 23.82 -18.17
CA ASN A 578 -32.24 22.62 -17.56
C ASN A 578 -32.78 22.94 -16.15
N SER A 579 -33.45 21.97 -15.53
CA SER A 579 -34.00 22.11 -14.17
C SER A 579 -32.94 22.37 -13.08
N ALA A 580 -31.65 22.19 -13.37
CA ALA A 580 -30.54 22.55 -12.48
C ALA A 580 -29.92 23.93 -12.76
N GLY A 581 -30.50 24.73 -13.65
CA GLY A 581 -30.00 26.06 -14.00
C GLY A 581 -28.80 26.06 -14.97
N LEU A 582 -28.37 24.91 -15.48
CA LEU A 582 -27.27 24.84 -16.44
C LEU A 582 -27.76 25.24 -17.82
N THR A 583 -26.98 26.14 -18.42
CA THR A 583 -27.24 26.75 -19.72
C THR A 583 -26.50 25.97 -20.79
N TYR A 584 -27.18 25.30 -21.70
CA TYR A 584 -26.56 24.56 -22.81
C TYR A 584 -27.10 25.01 -24.16
N ARG A 585 -26.30 24.78 -25.20
CA ARG A 585 -26.66 25.05 -26.59
C ARG A 585 -26.81 23.75 -27.36
N ARG A 586 -27.95 23.58 -28.02
CA ARG A 586 -28.22 22.50 -28.97
C ARG A 586 -28.08 23.05 -30.39
N ASP A 587 -27.31 22.38 -31.22
CA ASP A 587 -27.13 22.72 -32.64
C ASP A 587 -27.11 21.46 -33.51
N VAL A 588 -27.22 21.62 -34.83
CA VAL A 588 -27.08 20.52 -35.80
C VAL A 588 -25.83 20.77 -36.61
N VAL A 589 -24.94 19.77 -36.68
CA VAL A 589 -23.69 19.85 -37.45
C VAL A 589 -24.03 20.19 -38.92
N PRO A 590 -23.58 21.34 -39.45
CA PRO A 590 -24.00 21.82 -40.76
C PRO A 590 -23.42 20.98 -41.90
N ALA A 591 -24.03 21.09 -43.07
CA ALA A 591 -23.58 20.40 -44.26
C ALA A 591 -22.11 20.72 -44.59
N GLY A 592 -21.31 19.67 -44.82
CA GLY A 592 -19.87 19.77 -45.07
C GLY A 592 -18.98 19.86 -43.83
N ALA A 593 -19.52 19.98 -42.60
CA ALA A 593 -18.69 20.08 -41.40
C ALA A 593 -18.13 18.73 -40.97
N LYS A 594 -16.82 18.72 -40.72
CA LYS A 594 -16.07 17.57 -40.21
C LYS A 594 -15.49 17.81 -38.82
N TYR A 595 -15.38 19.08 -38.40
CA TYR A 595 -14.81 19.44 -37.11
C TYR A 595 -15.64 20.53 -36.42
N LEU A 596 -15.83 20.39 -35.10
CA LEU A 596 -16.25 21.42 -34.17
C LEU A 596 -15.02 21.91 -33.42
N VAL A 597 -14.75 23.20 -33.45
CA VAL A 597 -13.58 23.80 -32.82
C VAL A 597 -14.01 24.66 -31.65
N LEU A 598 -13.36 24.51 -30.50
CA LEU A 598 -13.65 25.23 -29.26
C LEU A 598 -12.39 25.90 -28.72
N ASN A 599 -12.45 27.15 -28.30
CA ASN A 599 -11.34 27.78 -27.57
C ASN A 599 -11.23 27.19 -26.16
N THR A 600 -10.15 26.47 -25.86
CA THR A 600 -9.87 25.93 -24.52
C THR A 600 -9.12 26.90 -23.63
N GLU A 601 -8.45 27.90 -24.21
CA GLU A 601 -7.75 28.96 -23.50
C GLU A 601 -7.86 30.26 -24.32
N TYR A 602 -8.17 31.39 -23.69
CA TYR A 602 -8.11 32.72 -24.31
C TYR A 602 -7.61 33.76 -23.31
N GLN A 603 -6.57 34.51 -23.68
CA GLN A 603 -5.93 35.53 -22.82
C GLN A 603 -5.51 34.97 -21.44
N GLY A 604 -5.03 33.73 -21.40
CA GLY A 604 -4.57 33.06 -20.17
C GLY A 604 -5.69 32.58 -19.24
N THR A 605 -6.95 32.59 -19.70
CA THR A 605 -8.07 31.99 -18.98
C THR A 605 -8.45 30.67 -19.61
N ASP A 606 -8.39 29.59 -18.83
CA ASP A 606 -8.85 28.27 -19.26
C ASP A 606 -10.38 28.21 -19.35
N HIS A 607 -10.88 27.49 -20.34
CA HIS A 607 -12.30 27.35 -20.62
C HIS A 607 -12.70 25.87 -20.58
N GLN A 608 -13.66 25.55 -19.70
CA GLN A 608 -14.18 24.20 -19.58
C GLN A 608 -15.34 23.99 -20.55
N TRP A 609 -15.25 22.93 -21.36
CA TRP A 609 -16.26 22.56 -22.35
C TRP A 609 -16.77 21.15 -22.13
N PHE A 610 -18.06 20.96 -22.38
CA PHE A 610 -18.69 19.65 -22.52
C PHE A 610 -19.37 19.56 -23.88
N VAL A 611 -19.10 18.49 -24.64
CA VAL A 611 -19.71 18.26 -25.95
C VAL A 611 -20.19 16.80 -26.08
N ALA A 612 -21.44 16.63 -26.50
CA ALA A 612 -22.04 15.33 -26.76
C ALA A 612 -22.95 15.35 -28.00
N TYR A 613 -23.17 14.19 -28.62
CA TYR A 613 -24.24 14.04 -29.61
C TYR A 613 -25.60 13.95 -28.92
N ASP A 614 -26.60 14.64 -29.46
CA ASP A 614 -27.97 14.59 -28.96
C ASP A 614 -28.75 13.42 -29.57
N THR A 615 -28.90 12.34 -28.85
CA THR A 615 -29.62 11.16 -29.36
C THR A 615 -31.14 11.22 -29.13
N GLY A 616 -31.71 12.38 -28.79
CA GLY A 616 -33.15 12.53 -28.56
C GLY A 616 -33.61 12.05 -27.18
N PHE A 617 -32.72 12.06 -26.18
CA PHE A 617 -33.07 11.66 -24.82
C PHE A 617 -33.85 12.76 -24.09
N THR A 618 -35.16 12.56 -23.88
CA THR A 618 -35.96 13.34 -22.93
C THR A 618 -35.68 12.87 -21.50
N ALA A 619 -34.62 13.41 -20.89
CA ALA A 619 -34.50 13.60 -19.43
C ALA A 619 -33.19 14.35 -19.10
N PRO A 620 -33.24 15.69 -18.89
CA PRO A 620 -32.07 16.45 -18.46
C PRO A 620 -31.68 16.25 -16.99
N GLU A 621 -32.57 15.70 -16.15
CA GLU A 621 -32.37 15.68 -14.68
C GLU A 621 -31.27 14.73 -14.23
N ALA A 622 -31.19 13.52 -14.79
CA ALA A 622 -30.17 12.55 -14.38
C ALA A 622 -28.73 12.98 -14.73
N TYR A 623 -28.57 13.81 -15.77
CA TYR A 623 -27.27 14.33 -16.18
C TYR A 623 -26.91 15.62 -15.44
N ALA A 624 -27.90 16.43 -15.06
CA ALA A 624 -27.69 17.67 -14.34
C ALA A 624 -27.27 17.43 -12.87
N THR A 625 -27.80 16.39 -12.23
CA THR A 625 -27.34 15.94 -10.91
C THR A 625 -25.88 15.48 -10.95
N ALA A 626 -25.50 14.70 -11.98
CA ALA A 626 -24.12 14.28 -12.19
C ALA A 626 -23.17 15.46 -12.48
N MET A 627 -23.65 16.54 -13.11
CA MET A 627 -22.84 17.72 -13.43
C MET A 627 -22.68 18.68 -12.25
N ALA A 628 -23.68 18.80 -11.37
CA ALA A 628 -23.57 19.57 -10.13
C ALA A 628 -22.60 18.93 -9.11
N GLU A 629 -22.46 17.60 -9.15
CA GLU A 629 -21.56 16.82 -8.29
C GLU A 629 -20.09 16.87 -8.73
N VAL A 630 -19.81 17.08 -10.02
CA VAL A 630 -18.43 17.18 -10.56
C VAL A 630 -17.79 18.55 -10.31
N ALA A 631 -18.59 19.60 -10.11
CA ALA A 631 -18.10 20.97 -10.00
C ALA A 631 -17.83 21.47 -8.55
N GLY A 632 -18.02 20.66 -7.50
CA GLY A 632 -17.85 21.21 -6.14
C GLY A 632 -17.77 20.31 -4.90
N VAL A 633 -17.83 18.97 -4.97
CA VAL A 633 -17.70 18.11 -3.76
C VAL A 633 -16.94 16.81 -4.08
N PRO A 634 -16.04 16.32 -3.20
CA PRO A 634 -15.31 15.08 -3.44
C PRO A 634 -16.26 13.87 -3.49
N ILE A 635 -16.08 13.03 -4.50
CA ILE A 635 -16.74 11.73 -4.65
C ILE A 635 -16.24 10.81 -3.52
N ILE A 636 -16.92 10.83 -2.37
CA ILE A 636 -16.89 9.71 -1.41
C ILE A 636 -18.33 9.45 -0.92
N ASP A 637 -18.99 8.57 -1.66
CA ASP A 637 -19.60 7.35 -1.14
C ASP A 637 -20.47 7.46 0.14
N ARG A 638 -21.65 8.09 0.00
CA ARG A 638 -22.79 7.80 0.88
C ARG A 638 -23.97 7.22 0.13
N GLU A 639 -24.20 7.71 -1.08
CA GLU A 639 -25.30 7.21 -1.90
C GLU A 639 -24.95 5.91 -2.65
N ALA A 640 -23.67 5.68 -2.98
CA ALA A 640 -23.22 4.39 -3.52
C ALA A 640 -23.27 3.29 -2.43
N GLN A 641 -22.87 3.57 -1.18
CA GLN A 641 -23.11 2.69 -0.04
C GLN A 641 -24.60 2.42 0.24
N VAL A 642 -25.47 3.44 0.13
CA VAL A 642 -26.93 3.26 0.28
C VAL A 642 -27.51 2.46 -0.89
N LYS A 643 -27.13 2.75 -2.14
CA LYS A 643 -27.56 1.98 -3.33
C LYS A 643 -26.98 0.57 -3.37
N LEU A 644 -25.78 0.33 -2.85
CA LEU A 644 -25.19 -1.01 -2.70
C LEU A 644 -25.89 -1.79 -1.57
N ALA A 645 -26.30 -1.10 -0.49
CA ALA A 645 -27.13 -1.68 0.57
C ALA A 645 -28.57 -1.97 0.11
N GLU A 646 -29.12 -1.16 -0.80
CA GLU A 646 -30.42 -1.37 -1.44
C GLU A 646 -30.36 -2.47 -2.51
N LEU A 647 -29.30 -2.55 -3.31
CA LEU A 647 -29.04 -3.66 -4.24
C LEU A 647 -28.73 -4.98 -3.50
N GLY A 648 -28.08 -4.90 -2.33
CA GLY A 648 -27.84 -6.03 -1.43
C GLY A 648 -29.11 -6.62 -0.80
N ARG A 649 -30.26 -5.92 -0.85
CA ARG A 649 -31.57 -6.49 -0.47
C ARG A 649 -32.14 -7.43 -1.55
N GLY A 650 -31.64 -7.38 -2.78
CA GLY A 650 -32.15 -8.16 -3.90
C GLY A 650 -31.31 -9.39 -4.29
N VAL A 651 -30.05 -9.48 -3.86
CA VAL A 651 -29.22 -10.66 -4.11
C VAL A 651 -29.31 -11.57 -2.88
N PRO A 652 -29.95 -12.74 -2.98
CA PRO A 652 -30.04 -13.67 -1.85
C PRO A 652 -28.63 -14.04 -1.39
N SER A 653 -28.42 -13.99 -0.08
CA SER A 653 -27.24 -14.58 0.55
C SER A 653 -27.04 -16.02 0.07
N ARG A 654 -25.80 -16.49 -0.06
CA ARG A 654 -25.54 -17.93 -0.32
C ARG A 654 -26.10 -18.85 0.77
N PHE A 655 -26.46 -18.28 1.92
CA PHE A 655 -27.09 -18.95 3.05
C PHE A 655 -28.62 -18.78 3.08
N THR A 656 -29.24 -18.11 2.10
CA THR A 656 -30.71 -17.93 2.06
C THR A 656 -31.40 -19.30 2.09
N GLY A 657 -32.26 -19.50 3.08
CA GLY A 657 -32.99 -20.75 3.32
C GLY A 657 -32.14 -21.96 3.78
N LYS A 658 -30.83 -21.78 4.01
CA LYS A 658 -29.93 -22.85 4.49
C LYS A 658 -29.84 -22.88 6.01
N LYS A 659 -29.54 -24.04 6.60
CA LYS A 659 -29.31 -24.15 8.06
C LYS A 659 -27.98 -23.52 8.46
N VAL A 660 -28.01 -22.68 9.47
CA VAL A 660 -26.83 -22.06 10.10
C VAL A 660 -26.91 -22.25 11.61
N PHE A 661 -25.86 -22.81 12.22
CA PHE A 661 -25.85 -23.04 13.67
C PHE A 661 -24.99 -22.00 14.39
N TYR A 662 -25.47 -21.54 15.53
CA TYR A 662 -24.76 -20.58 16.38
C TYR A 662 -24.34 -21.27 17.69
N PHE A 663 -23.03 -21.30 17.94
CA PHE A 663 -22.45 -21.86 19.14
C PHE A 663 -21.74 -20.77 19.94
N GLY A 664 -21.81 -20.88 21.27
CA GLY A 664 -21.14 -19.93 22.16
C GLY A 664 -21.62 -20.01 23.61
N ASP A 665 -21.36 -18.91 24.32
CA ASP A 665 -21.71 -18.71 25.72
C ASP A 665 -23.01 -17.90 25.92
N SER A 666 -23.16 -17.23 27.08
CA SER A 666 -24.30 -16.39 27.42
C SER A 666 -24.52 -15.23 26.46
N ILE A 667 -23.46 -14.71 25.81
CA ILE A 667 -23.59 -13.62 24.82
C ILE A 667 -24.28 -14.14 23.55
N THR A 668 -24.02 -15.39 23.18
CA THR A 668 -24.64 -16.01 21.99
C THR A 668 -26.02 -16.56 22.30
N GLU A 669 -26.22 -17.22 23.45
CA GLU A 669 -27.50 -17.83 23.82
C GLU A 669 -28.62 -16.78 23.78
N GLY A 670 -28.42 -15.64 24.44
CA GLY A 670 -29.53 -14.73 24.74
C GLY A 670 -30.62 -15.44 25.57
N GLY A 671 -31.50 -14.70 26.21
CA GLY A 671 -32.73 -15.27 26.79
C GLY A 671 -32.61 -16.13 28.06
N GLY A 672 -31.41 -16.46 28.56
CA GLY A 672 -31.24 -17.07 29.89
C GLY A 672 -31.28 -16.07 31.06
N GLY A 673 -31.09 -14.78 30.77
CA GLY A 673 -31.09 -13.67 31.74
C GLY A 673 -31.87 -12.42 31.28
N GLY A 674 -32.71 -12.55 30.25
CA GLY A 674 -33.53 -11.44 29.72
C GLY A 674 -32.91 -10.62 28.59
N TYR A 675 -31.75 -11.02 28.05
CA TYR A 675 -31.05 -10.27 27.00
C TYR A 675 -31.35 -10.81 25.59
N PRO A 676 -31.46 -9.96 24.56
CA PRO A 676 -31.65 -10.43 23.19
C PRO A 676 -30.37 -11.09 22.64
N SER A 677 -30.51 -12.01 21.67
CA SER A 677 -29.38 -12.67 21.00
C SER A 677 -29.03 -11.97 19.69
N TYR A 678 -27.73 -11.75 19.43
CA TYR A 678 -27.25 -11.17 18.16
C TYR A 678 -27.44 -12.12 16.97
N THR A 679 -27.68 -13.40 17.24
CA THR A 679 -27.90 -14.43 16.22
C THR A 679 -29.16 -14.19 15.38
N ASN A 680 -30.17 -13.54 15.95
CA ASN A 680 -31.38 -13.15 15.23
C ASN A 680 -31.06 -12.17 14.10
N ARG A 681 -30.20 -11.17 14.37
CA ARG A 681 -29.80 -10.19 13.36
C ARG A 681 -28.91 -10.82 12.28
N ILE A 682 -28.07 -11.78 12.63
CA ILE A 682 -27.32 -12.57 11.63
C ILE A 682 -28.30 -13.36 10.74
N THR A 683 -29.28 -14.03 11.35
CA THR A 683 -30.30 -14.83 10.64
C THR A 683 -31.07 -13.97 9.63
N GLU A 684 -31.47 -12.77 10.03
CA GLU A 684 -32.17 -11.81 9.18
C GLU A 684 -31.31 -11.33 8.01
N ILE A 685 -30.06 -10.90 8.27
CA ILE A 685 -29.14 -10.41 7.23
C ILE A 685 -28.82 -11.53 6.22
N LEU A 686 -28.62 -12.75 6.69
CA LEU A 686 -28.29 -13.90 5.84
C LEU A 686 -29.51 -14.59 5.26
N GLN A 687 -30.73 -14.22 5.67
CA GLN A 687 -31.99 -14.86 5.29
C GLN A 687 -31.96 -16.40 5.46
N CYS A 688 -31.26 -16.89 6.48
CA CYS A 688 -31.00 -18.31 6.69
C CYS A 688 -31.97 -18.94 7.72
N GLN A 689 -31.90 -20.26 7.90
CA GLN A 689 -32.57 -20.99 8.98
C GLN A 689 -31.59 -21.13 10.16
N GLY A 690 -31.58 -20.12 11.03
CA GLY A 690 -30.67 -20.04 12.18
C GLY A 690 -31.12 -20.90 13.37
N THR A 691 -30.24 -21.73 13.93
CA THR A 691 -30.48 -22.46 15.20
C THR A 691 -29.40 -22.12 16.22
N ASN A 692 -29.82 -21.65 17.40
CA ASN A 692 -28.92 -21.28 18.48
C ASN A 692 -28.74 -22.43 19.48
N TYR A 693 -27.51 -22.95 19.58
CA TYR A 693 -27.12 -24.02 20.49
C TYR A 693 -26.30 -23.54 21.69
N ALA A 694 -26.05 -22.24 21.81
CA ALA A 694 -25.22 -21.67 22.85
C ALA A 694 -25.74 -21.98 24.27
N SER A 695 -24.89 -21.74 25.27
CA SER A 695 -25.24 -22.01 26.66
C SER A 695 -24.66 -20.95 27.58
N SER A 696 -25.48 -20.37 28.46
CA SER A 696 -25.00 -19.44 29.48
C SER A 696 -23.93 -20.09 30.35
N GLY A 697 -22.88 -19.31 30.61
CA GLY A 697 -21.71 -19.75 31.36
C GLY A 697 -20.88 -20.83 30.67
N ALA A 698 -21.01 -21.04 29.35
CA ALA A 698 -20.13 -22.00 28.65
C ALA A 698 -18.69 -21.50 28.57
N TRP A 699 -17.77 -22.39 28.93
CA TRP A 699 -16.34 -22.28 28.65
C TRP A 699 -16.05 -23.11 27.39
N SER A 700 -14.85 -22.99 26.82
CA SER A 700 -14.44 -23.85 25.69
C SER A 700 -14.55 -25.36 26.01
N SER A 701 -14.34 -25.76 27.27
CA SER A 701 -14.51 -27.14 27.73
C SER A 701 -15.97 -27.62 27.67
N ARG A 702 -16.93 -26.74 28.01
CA ARG A 702 -18.37 -27.00 27.87
C ARG A 702 -18.78 -27.07 26.41
N LEU A 703 -18.20 -26.20 25.58
CA LEU A 703 -18.49 -26.11 24.14
C LEU A 703 -18.33 -27.47 23.45
N VAL A 704 -17.38 -28.31 23.88
CA VAL A 704 -17.20 -29.67 23.36
C VAL A 704 -18.49 -30.47 23.42
N GLY A 705 -19.19 -30.51 24.57
CA GLY A 705 -20.45 -31.24 24.68
C GLY A 705 -21.68 -30.49 24.14
N ILE A 706 -21.51 -29.26 23.66
CA ILE A 706 -22.53 -28.51 22.90
C ILE A 706 -22.40 -28.82 21.40
N VAL A 707 -21.18 -28.81 20.88
CA VAL A 707 -20.88 -28.99 19.45
C VAL A 707 -20.87 -30.48 19.07
N THR A 708 -20.47 -31.36 19.99
CA THR A 708 -20.19 -32.77 19.67
C THR A 708 -21.15 -33.74 20.38
N ASN A 709 -20.97 -35.03 20.11
CA ASN A 709 -21.58 -36.12 20.89
C ASN A 709 -20.69 -36.60 22.04
N LEU A 710 -19.61 -35.90 22.37
CA LEU A 710 -18.78 -36.19 23.53
C LEU A 710 -19.40 -35.58 24.79
N ASP A 711 -18.98 -36.05 25.95
CA ASP A 711 -19.37 -35.43 27.21
C ASP A 711 -18.69 -34.05 27.36
N PRO A 712 -19.38 -33.04 27.94
CA PRO A 712 -18.76 -31.78 28.28
C PRO A 712 -17.52 -31.97 29.16
N ARG A 713 -16.42 -31.29 28.82
CA ARG A 713 -15.15 -31.44 29.55
C ARG A 713 -15.09 -30.62 30.84
N ASP A 714 -16.16 -29.92 31.18
CA ASP A 714 -16.38 -29.22 32.44
C ASP A 714 -17.27 -30.01 33.42
N GLY A 715 -17.70 -31.22 33.05
CA GLY A 715 -18.56 -32.07 33.87
C GLY A 715 -20.05 -31.67 33.87
N THR A 716 -20.46 -30.69 33.06
CA THR A 716 -21.88 -30.35 32.92
C THR A 716 -22.65 -31.44 32.15
N ALA A 717 -23.99 -31.43 32.28
CA ALA A 717 -24.82 -32.37 31.54
C ALA A 717 -24.71 -32.12 30.02
N LYS A 718 -24.55 -33.21 29.28
CA LYS A 718 -24.47 -33.21 27.81
C LYS A 718 -25.72 -32.58 27.19
N LYS A 719 -25.53 -31.67 26.23
CA LYS A 719 -26.62 -31.12 25.41
C LYS A 719 -26.94 -32.07 24.25
N VAL A 720 -28.12 -31.90 23.65
CA VAL A 720 -28.51 -32.64 22.44
C VAL A 720 -27.49 -32.36 21.34
N THR A 721 -26.92 -33.41 20.78
CA THR A 721 -25.95 -33.30 19.68
C THR A 721 -26.63 -32.70 18.45
N PRO A 722 -26.09 -31.60 17.90
CA PRO A 722 -26.59 -31.02 16.65
C PRO A 722 -26.45 -32.00 15.48
N ASP A 723 -27.43 -32.00 14.57
CA ASP A 723 -27.34 -32.73 13.30
C ASP A 723 -26.71 -31.84 12.23
N TYR A 724 -25.54 -32.24 11.72
CA TYR A 724 -24.76 -31.46 10.75
C TYR A 724 -25.02 -31.81 9.28
N THR A 725 -25.92 -32.77 9.00
CA THR A 725 -26.11 -33.38 7.67
C THR A 725 -26.37 -32.34 6.56
N ASP A 726 -27.08 -31.25 6.86
CA ASP A 726 -27.45 -30.20 5.90
C ASP A 726 -27.13 -28.77 6.39
N VAL A 727 -26.13 -28.65 7.27
CA VAL A 727 -25.66 -27.37 7.79
C VAL A 727 -24.74 -26.70 6.78
N ALA A 728 -25.07 -25.47 6.38
CA ALA A 728 -24.25 -24.70 5.44
C ALA A 728 -23.12 -23.94 6.16
N ALA A 729 -23.40 -23.44 7.36
CA ALA A 729 -22.40 -22.72 8.15
C ALA A 729 -22.62 -22.87 9.65
N VAL A 730 -21.54 -22.68 10.41
CA VAL A 730 -21.57 -22.53 11.86
C VAL A 730 -20.79 -21.29 12.28
N THR A 731 -21.25 -20.63 13.34
CA THR A 731 -20.46 -19.60 14.03
C THR A 731 -20.11 -20.07 15.43
N ILE A 732 -18.89 -19.77 15.88
CA ILE A 732 -18.44 -20.09 17.24
C ILE A 732 -17.93 -18.80 17.89
N MET A 733 -18.68 -18.31 18.88
CA MET A 733 -18.28 -17.18 19.72
C MET A 733 -18.08 -17.64 21.17
N ILE A 734 -16.83 -17.86 21.56
CA ILE A 734 -16.45 -18.43 22.85
C ILE A 734 -15.14 -17.82 23.36
N GLY A 735 -14.90 -17.88 24.67
CA GLY A 735 -13.66 -17.43 25.29
C GLY A 735 -13.85 -16.33 26.33
N SER A 736 -15.03 -15.69 26.40
CA SER A 736 -15.28 -14.64 27.39
C SER A 736 -15.23 -15.17 28.83
N ASN A 737 -15.69 -16.40 29.03
CA ASN A 737 -15.62 -17.14 30.29
C ASN A 737 -14.24 -17.78 30.52
N ASP A 738 -13.62 -18.33 29.48
CA ASP A 738 -12.26 -18.90 29.56
C ASP A 738 -11.25 -17.84 29.99
N ALA A 739 -11.36 -16.62 29.49
CA ALA A 739 -10.47 -15.53 29.85
C ALA A 739 -10.60 -15.10 31.33
N GLY A 740 -11.70 -15.44 32.02
CA GLY A 740 -11.90 -15.12 33.43
C GLY A 740 -11.58 -13.66 33.78
N THR A 741 -10.83 -13.45 34.86
CA THR A 741 -10.21 -12.15 35.21
C THR A 741 -8.73 -12.07 34.82
N THR A 742 -8.12 -13.17 34.36
CA THR A 742 -6.68 -13.26 34.03
C THR A 742 -6.47 -14.03 32.73
N ALA A 743 -5.48 -13.61 31.94
CA ALA A 743 -5.13 -14.29 30.67
C ALA A 743 -4.76 -15.78 30.82
N ALA A 744 -4.52 -16.25 32.05
CA ALA A 744 -4.13 -17.63 32.36
C ALA A 744 -5.19 -18.68 31.96
N GLY A 745 -6.46 -18.29 31.83
CA GLY A 745 -7.50 -19.20 31.39
C GLY A 745 -7.50 -19.51 29.89
N ILE A 746 -6.76 -18.72 29.08
CA ILE A 746 -6.46 -19.05 27.68
C ILE A 746 -5.18 -19.88 27.62
N ASN A 747 -5.33 -21.17 27.92
CA ASN A 747 -4.23 -22.13 28.03
C ASN A 747 -4.08 -23.03 26.78
N GLY A 748 -2.93 -23.70 26.67
CA GLY A 748 -2.59 -24.60 25.56
C GLY A 748 -1.77 -23.94 24.45
N SER A 749 -1.48 -24.70 23.38
CA SER A 749 -0.79 -24.18 22.19
C SER A 749 -1.12 -25.02 20.94
N LEU A 750 -0.88 -24.46 19.75
CA LEU A 750 -1.04 -25.20 18.48
C LEU A 750 -0.15 -26.45 18.40
N ALA A 751 1.00 -26.47 19.09
CA ALA A 751 1.90 -27.62 19.08
C ALA A 751 1.30 -28.86 19.77
N SER A 752 0.26 -28.67 20.59
CA SER A 752 -0.46 -29.75 21.27
C SER A 752 -1.68 -30.26 20.48
N ILE A 753 -1.95 -29.73 19.29
CA ILE A 753 -3.08 -30.14 18.45
C ILE A 753 -2.61 -31.26 17.52
N PRO A 754 -3.33 -32.40 17.43
CA PRO A 754 -2.93 -33.49 16.54
C PRO A 754 -2.95 -33.00 15.08
N THR A 755 -1.94 -33.39 14.31
CA THR A 755 -1.82 -33.03 12.88
C THR A 755 -2.46 -34.07 11.97
N GLN A 756 -2.73 -35.28 12.47
CA GLN A 756 -3.46 -36.33 11.76
C GLN A 756 -4.95 -36.02 11.74
N ARG A 757 -5.63 -36.52 10.71
CA ARG A 757 -7.08 -36.34 10.55
C ARG A 757 -7.81 -37.60 10.99
N ILE A 758 -9.04 -37.45 11.47
CA ILE A 758 -9.88 -38.59 11.84
C ILE A 758 -10.14 -39.54 10.66
N GLN A 759 -10.09 -39.04 9.42
CA GLN A 759 -10.24 -39.84 8.21
C GLN A 759 -9.03 -40.75 7.93
N ASP A 760 -7.90 -40.51 8.61
CA ASP A 760 -6.66 -41.28 8.45
C ASP A 760 -6.58 -42.46 9.45
N LEU A 761 -7.65 -42.77 10.19
CA LEU A 761 -7.67 -43.90 11.13
C LEU A 761 -7.59 -45.25 10.37
N PRO A 762 -6.79 -46.22 10.84
CA PRO A 762 -5.89 -46.13 12.00
C PRO A 762 -4.55 -45.45 11.67
N PHE A 763 -3.95 -44.76 12.64
CA PHE A 763 -2.60 -44.19 12.52
C PHE A 763 -1.81 -44.29 13.83
N THR A 764 -0.48 -44.19 13.74
CA THR A 764 0.40 -44.13 14.92
C THR A 764 0.88 -42.70 15.14
N THR A 765 0.69 -42.16 16.34
CA THR A 765 1.18 -40.82 16.71
C THR A 765 2.71 -40.76 16.70
N ALA A 766 3.29 -39.55 16.70
CA ALA A 766 4.74 -39.37 16.84
C ALA A 766 5.32 -40.01 18.12
N GLY A 767 4.50 -40.20 19.16
CA GLY A 767 4.87 -40.90 20.40
C GLY A 767 4.73 -42.42 20.35
N GLY A 768 4.42 -43.02 19.20
CA GLY A 768 4.28 -44.47 19.04
C GLY A 768 2.94 -45.05 19.50
N VAL A 769 1.96 -44.21 19.88
CA VAL A 769 0.62 -44.66 20.28
C VAL A 769 -0.23 -44.91 19.03
N LEU A 770 -0.76 -46.14 18.89
CA LEU A 770 -1.73 -46.49 17.85
C LEU A 770 -3.11 -45.89 18.21
N VAL A 771 -3.70 -45.18 17.26
CA VAL A 771 -5.03 -44.59 17.34
C VAL A 771 -5.87 -45.25 16.25
N SER A 772 -6.90 -45.99 16.66
CA SER A 772 -7.69 -46.88 15.79
C SER A 772 -9.17 -46.56 15.79
N THR A 773 -9.67 -45.83 16.78
CA THR A 773 -11.09 -45.47 16.91
C THR A 773 -11.29 -43.94 16.96
N PRO A 774 -12.49 -43.44 16.58
CA PRO A 774 -12.85 -42.04 16.78
C PRO A 774 -12.68 -41.56 18.22
N ASP A 775 -13.04 -42.38 19.21
CA ASP A 775 -12.93 -42.00 20.63
C ASP A 775 -11.47 -41.80 21.06
N GLU A 776 -10.57 -42.68 20.60
CA GLU A 776 -9.13 -42.51 20.78
C GLU A 776 -8.60 -41.24 20.08
N TYR A 777 -9.11 -40.91 18.88
CA TYR A 777 -8.74 -39.69 18.16
C TYR A 777 -9.14 -38.42 18.93
N TRP A 778 -10.38 -38.36 19.41
CA TRP A 778 -10.86 -37.19 20.16
C TRP A 778 -10.16 -37.01 21.51
N ALA A 779 -9.64 -38.10 22.10
CA ALA A 779 -8.84 -38.06 23.32
C ALA A 779 -7.45 -37.41 23.13
N LEU A 780 -6.96 -37.29 21.89
CA LEU A 780 -5.66 -36.64 21.60
C LEU A 780 -5.69 -35.12 21.85
N PHE A 781 -6.85 -34.48 21.78
CA PHE A 781 -6.99 -33.04 21.98
C PHE A 781 -6.97 -32.71 23.48
N PRO A 782 -5.99 -31.94 23.98
CA PRO A 782 -5.90 -31.61 25.41
C PRO A 782 -7.11 -30.77 25.87
N ASN A 783 -7.51 -30.91 27.14
CA ASN A 783 -8.57 -30.07 27.73
C ASN A 783 -8.04 -28.66 28.05
N THR A 784 -7.77 -27.90 26.99
CA THR A 784 -7.28 -26.52 27.01
C THR A 784 -8.09 -25.69 26.03
N TYR A 785 -8.00 -24.36 26.08
CA TYR A 785 -8.70 -23.50 25.12
C TYR A 785 -8.38 -23.87 23.67
N TYR A 786 -7.09 -24.04 23.36
CA TYR A 786 -6.64 -24.47 22.03
C TYR A 786 -7.18 -25.85 21.67
N GLY A 787 -7.06 -26.84 22.56
CA GLY A 787 -7.49 -28.21 22.27
C GLY A 787 -9.01 -28.34 22.11
N ASN A 788 -9.79 -27.67 22.96
CA ASN A 788 -11.24 -27.74 22.94
C ASN A 788 -11.84 -27.08 21.69
N LEU A 789 -11.36 -25.89 21.31
CA LEU A 789 -11.84 -25.20 20.13
C LEU A 789 -11.41 -25.92 18.84
N SER A 790 -10.17 -26.43 18.79
CA SER A 790 -9.66 -27.22 17.66
C SER A 790 -10.46 -28.51 17.47
N LEU A 791 -10.77 -29.23 18.57
CA LEU A 791 -11.64 -30.41 18.53
C LEU A 791 -13.01 -30.07 17.95
N CYS A 792 -13.64 -28.97 18.38
CA CYS A 792 -14.95 -28.55 17.86
C CYS A 792 -14.92 -28.32 16.34
N ILE A 793 -13.86 -27.68 15.83
CA ILE A 793 -13.69 -27.42 14.40
C ILE A 793 -13.54 -28.73 13.62
N GLU A 794 -12.67 -29.63 14.08
CA GLU A 794 -12.45 -30.95 13.48
C GLU A 794 -13.72 -31.80 13.48
N TYR A 795 -14.48 -31.76 14.57
CA TYR A 795 -15.74 -32.49 14.67
C TYR A 795 -16.77 -32.00 13.64
N VAL A 796 -16.96 -30.69 13.50
CA VAL A 796 -17.88 -30.12 12.49
C VAL A 796 -17.43 -30.52 11.09
N LYS A 797 -16.13 -30.44 10.79
CA LYS A 797 -15.58 -30.84 9.48
C LYS A 797 -15.69 -32.34 9.21
N TRP A 798 -15.56 -33.17 10.23
CA TRP A 798 -15.76 -34.61 10.12
C TRP A 798 -17.21 -34.95 9.80
N LYS A 799 -18.17 -34.32 10.49
CA LYS A 799 -19.60 -34.57 10.27
C LYS A 799 -20.10 -34.04 8.94
N ASN A 800 -19.64 -32.87 8.53
CA ASN A 800 -19.96 -32.30 7.24
C ASN A 800 -18.81 -31.39 6.76
N PRO A 801 -17.93 -31.87 5.86
CA PRO A 801 -16.74 -31.14 5.42
C PRO A 801 -17.07 -29.87 4.63
N LEU A 802 -18.28 -29.78 4.06
CA LEU A 802 -18.77 -28.61 3.31
C LEU A 802 -19.23 -27.47 4.22
N THR A 803 -19.44 -27.73 5.52
CA THR A 803 -19.83 -26.70 6.48
C THR A 803 -18.76 -25.60 6.56
N VAL A 804 -19.17 -24.35 6.37
CA VAL A 804 -18.30 -23.18 6.56
C VAL A 804 -18.25 -22.83 8.05
N ILE A 805 -17.06 -22.60 8.60
CA ILE A 805 -16.88 -22.31 10.02
C ILE A 805 -16.37 -20.87 10.18
N TYR A 806 -17.04 -20.11 11.04
CA TYR A 806 -16.67 -18.75 11.42
C TYR A 806 -16.35 -18.68 12.91
N LEU A 807 -15.11 -18.32 13.25
CA LEU A 807 -14.72 -18.01 14.63
C LEU A 807 -14.95 -16.52 14.91
N ILE A 808 -15.51 -16.21 16.07
CA ILE A 808 -15.85 -14.84 16.47
C ILE A 808 -15.30 -14.62 17.88
N SER A 809 -14.42 -13.65 18.09
CA SER A 809 -14.03 -13.30 19.47
C SER A 809 -15.16 -12.52 20.14
N ALA A 810 -15.31 -12.65 21.46
CA ALA A 810 -16.26 -11.82 22.19
C ALA A 810 -15.83 -10.34 22.20
N THR A 811 -16.77 -9.43 22.45
CA THR A 811 -16.45 -8.01 22.65
C THR A 811 -15.52 -7.82 23.86
N HIS A 812 -15.00 -6.61 24.06
CA HIS A 812 -14.40 -6.28 25.34
C HIS A 812 -15.37 -6.55 26.50
N ARG A 813 -14.82 -6.70 27.71
CA ARG A 813 -15.57 -6.84 28.96
C ARG A 813 -14.98 -5.98 30.06
N GLU A 814 -15.80 -5.52 30.99
CA GLU A 814 -15.34 -4.88 32.23
C GLU A 814 -15.01 -5.92 33.32
N PRO A 815 -14.06 -5.62 34.23
CA PRO A 815 -13.24 -4.41 34.29
C PRO A 815 -11.90 -4.52 33.52
N SER A 816 -11.68 -5.54 32.69
CA SER A 816 -10.34 -5.84 32.16
C SER A 816 -10.31 -6.12 30.65
N ILE A 817 -9.43 -5.39 29.96
CA ILE A 817 -9.15 -5.52 28.52
C ILE A 817 -8.23 -6.71 28.23
N VAL A 818 -7.19 -6.88 29.07
CA VAL A 818 -6.09 -7.84 28.89
C VAL A 818 -6.54 -9.29 28.62
N PRO A 819 -7.60 -9.82 29.27
CA PRO A 819 -8.02 -11.19 29.05
C PRO A 819 -8.58 -11.44 27.64
N MET A 820 -9.18 -10.43 27.00
CA MET A 820 -9.78 -10.60 25.67
C MET A 820 -8.75 -10.55 24.54
N ASP A 821 -7.64 -9.83 24.70
CA ASP A 821 -6.54 -9.86 23.73
C ASP A 821 -5.92 -11.26 23.62
N ALA A 822 -5.83 -11.98 24.74
CA ALA A 822 -5.37 -13.38 24.75
C ALA A 822 -6.31 -14.29 23.94
N VAL A 823 -7.64 -14.08 24.06
CA VAL A 823 -8.64 -14.79 23.23
C VAL A 823 -8.45 -14.47 21.75
N VAL A 824 -8.27 -13.20 21.40
CA VAL A 824 -8.05 -12.75 20.02
C VAL A 824 -6.80 -13.42 19.42
N VAL A 825 -5.69 -13.45 20.16
CA VAL A 825 -4.44 -14.10 19.73
C VAL A 825 -4.66 -15.60 19.52
N ALA A 826 -5.29 -16.28 20.48
CA ALA A 826 -5.52 -17.72 20.40
C ALA A 826 -6.48 -18.10 19.26
N MET A 827 -7.63 -17.43 19.14
CA MET A 827 -8.57 -17.67 18.04
C MET A 827 -7.95 -17.37 16.68
N THR A 828 -7.14 -16.31 16.55
CA THR A 828 -6.43 -16.00 15.31
C THR A 828 -5.48 -17.13 14.92
N ALA A 829 -4.71 -17.65 15.88
CA ALA A 829 -3.79 -18.76 15.65
C ALA A 829 -4.53 -20.03 15.22
N ILE A 830 -5.62 -20.39 15.92
CA ILE A 830 -6.47 -21.56 15.61
C ILE A 830 -7.14 -21.41 14.24
N ALA A 831 -7.67 -20.22 13.93
CA ALA A 831 -8.29 -19.94 12.64
C ALA A 831 -7.33 -20.15 11.46
N ARG A 832 -6.09 -19.67 11.61
CA ARG A 832 -5.03 -19.84 10.60
C ARG A 832 -4.64 -21.31 10.46
N PHE A 833 -4.50 -22.03 11.57
CA PHE A 833 -4.16 -23.46 11.56
C PHE A 833 -5.18 -24.28 10.75
N TYR A 834 -6.48 -24.01 10.94
CA TYR A 834 -7.56 -24.70 10.24
C TYR A 834 -8.00 -24.07 8.92
N SER A 835 -7.38 -22.95 8.50
CA SER A 835 -7.84 -22.16 7.35
C SER A 835 -9.33 -21.80 7.40
N VAL A 836 -9.85 -21.51 8.60
CA VAL A 836 -11.23 -21.04 8.81
C VAL A 836 -11.26 -19.52 8.99
N GLN A 837 -12.42 -18.92 8.78
CA GLN A 837 -12.55 -17.47 8.88
C GLN A 837 -12.65 -17.02 10.34
N TYR A 838 -12.00 -15.91 10.65
CA TYR A 838 -12.04 -15.28 11.98
C TYR A 838 -12.51 -13.82 11.89
N PHE A 839 -13.46 -13.48 12.75
CA PHE A 839 -14.00 -12.14 12.93
C PHE A 839 -13.64 -11.61 14.32
N ASN A 840 -12.85 -10.55 14.35
CA ASN A 840 -12.39 -9.95 15.59
C ASN A 840 -13.43 -8.97 16.15
N ALA A 841 -14.52 -9.48 16.74
CA ALA A 841 -15.54 -8.58 17.28
C ALA A 841 -15.03 -7.75 18.47
N THR A 842 -13.98 -8.21 19.16
CA THR A 842 -13.29 -7.45 20.21
C THR A 842 -12.85 -6.08 19.71
N HIS A 843 -12.21 -6.00 18.54
CA HIS A 843 -11.64 -4.74 18.02
C HIS A 843 -12.41 -4.11 16.86
N GLU A 844 -13.24 -4.88 16.15
CA GLU A 844 -13.79 -4.44 14.85
C GLU A 844 -15.31 -4.17 14.87
N CYS A 845 -16.06 -4.59 15.91
CA CYS A 845 -17.51 -4.36 15.95
C CYS A 845 -17.90 -2.95 16.45
N GLY A 846 -16.93 -2.19 16.97
CA GLY A 846 -17.14 -0.86 17.53
C GLY A 846 -17.81 -0.82 18.90
N VAL A 847 -17.84 -1.95 19.61
CA VAL A 847 -18.06 -2.02 21.06
C VAL A 847 -16.70 -2.16 21.72
N ASP A 848 -16.21 -1.06 22.29
CA ASP A 848 -14.91 -0.95 22.93
C ASP A 848 -15.04 -0.78 24.45
N PHE A 849 -13.92 -0.87 25.17
CA PHE A 849 -13.92 -0.72 26.63
C PHE A 849 -14.47 0.62 27.14
N LYS A 850 -14.34 1.70 26.37
CA LYS A 850 -14.80 3.05 26.78
C LYS A 850 -16.30 3.22 26.58
N ASN A 851 -16.89 2.51 25.64
CA ASN A 851 -18.31 2.60 25.31
C ASN A 851 -19.13 1.34 25.70
N ILE A 852 -18.49 0.37 26.34
CA ILE A 852 -19.11 -0.92 26.65
C ILE A 852 -20.39 -0.79 27.48
N ARG A 853 -20.46 0.13 28.45
CA ARG A 853 -21.68 0.38 29.24
C ARG A 853 -22.83 0.99 28.43
N THR A 854 -22.53 1.60 27.28
CA THR A 854 -23.56 2.04 26.34
C THR A 854 -24.18 0.86 25.60
N TYR A 855 -23.38 -0.18 25.32
CA TYR A 855 -23.77 -1.33 24.50
C TYR A 855 -23.97 -2.63 25.29
N SER A 856 -23.87 -2.61 26.62
CA SER A 856 -24.05 -3.77 27.50
C SER A 856 -24.86 -3.41 28.74
N TYR A 857 -25.52 -4.40 29.34
CA TYR A 857 -26.27 -4.20 30.58
C TYR A 857 -25.37 -4.14 31.82
N ASP A 858 -24.28 -4.92 31.82
CA ASP A 858 -23.45 -5.17 32.99
C ASP A 858 -21.94 -5.11 32.70
N GLY A 859 -21.56 -4.51 31.57
CA GLY A 859 -20.16 -4.48 31.13
C GLY A 859 -19.68 -5.80 30.51
N LEU A 860 -20.58 -6.77 30.25
CA LEU A 860 -20.26 -8.04 29.58
C LEU A 860 -21.33 -8.42 28.56
N HIS A 861 -22.59 -8.49 28.98
CA HIS A 861 -23.71 -8.94 28.16
C HIS A 861 -24.28 -7.78 27.34
N PRO A 862 -24.32 -7.88 26.00
CA PRO A 862 -24.77 -6.79 25.16
C PRO A 862 -26.25 -6.48 25.39
N ASN A 863 -26.58 -5.19 25.38
CA ASN A 863 -27.96 -4.72 25.37
C ASN A 863 -28.53 -4.71 23.96
N GLU A 864 -29.78 -4.28 23.77
CA GLU A 864 -30.41 -4.22 22.44
C GLU A 864 -29.52 -3.53 21.38
N GLN A 865 -28.86 -2.42 21.74
CA GLN A 865 -27.95 -1.71 20.83
C GLN A 865 -26.65 -2.49 20.58
N GLY A 866 -26.09 -3.13 21.61
CA GLY A 866 -24.91 -3.98 21.46
C GLY A 866 -25.18 -5.20 20.59
N VAL A 867 -26.32 -5.85 20.81
CA VAL A 867 -26.82 -6.99 20.04
C VAL A 867 -26.99 -6.63 18.57
N GLU A 868 -27.62 -5.48 18.31
CA GLU A 868 -27.77 -4.93 16.97
C GLU A 868 -26.41 -4.72 16.28
N ARG A 869 -25.46 -4.13 17.02
CA ARG A 869 -24.14 -3.78 16.51
C ARG A 869 -23.27 -5.01 16.22
N ILE A 870 -23.21 -5.96 17.16
CA ILE A 870 -22.50 -7.23 17.01
C ILE A 870 -23.13 -8.03 15.86
N GLY A 871 -24.47 -8.16 15.85
CA GLY A 871 -25.20 -8.92 14.85
C GLY A 871 -25.03 -8.39 13.43
N LYS A 872 -25.05 -7.05 13.25
CA LYS A 872 -24.73 -6.41 11.96
C LYS A 872 -23.29 -6.65 11.55
N TYR A 873 -22.33 -6.44 12.44
CA TYR A 873 -20.92 -6.66 12.17
C TYR A 873 -20.67 -8.10 11.68
N VAL A 874 -21.15 -9.10 12.44
CA VAL A 874 -20.97 -10.52 12.08
C VAL A 874 -21.76 -10.87 10.82
N GLY A 875 -23.03 -10.49 10.74
CA GLY A 875 -23.90 -10.82 9.61
C GLY A 875 -23.37 -10.28 8.28
N TYR A 876 -22.95 -9.01 8.24
CA TYR A 876 -22.33 -8.44 7.04
C TYR A 876 -20.97 -9.07 6.75
N ARG A 877 -20.16 -9.40 7.76
CA ARG A 877 -18.88 -10.08 7.52
C ARG A 877 -19.06 -11.46 6.90
N ILE A 878 -20.08 -12.21 7.31
CA ILE A 878 -20.44 -13.48 6.68
C ILE A 878 -20.93 -13.26 5.25
N LEU A 879 -21.78 -12.24 5.01
CA LEU A 879 -22.36 -11.95 3.69
C LEU A 879 -21.29 -11.59 2.64
N HIS A 880 -20.23 -10.89 3.05
CA HIS A 880 -19.12 -10.49 2.17
C HIS A 880 -18.01 -11.54 2.04
N SER A 881 -18.16 -12.70 2.68
CA SER A 881 -17.21 -13.82 2.62
C SER A 881 -17.76 -15.00 1.83
#